data_AF-A0A0E3QAQ9-F1
#
_entry.id   AF-A0A0E3QAQ9-F1
#
_cell.length_a   1.000
_cell.length_b   1.000
_cell.length_c   1.000
_cell.angle_alpha   90.00
_cell.angle_beta   90.00
_cell.angle_gamma   90.00
#
_symmetry.space_group_name_H-M   'P 1'
#
loop_
_entity.id
_entity.type
_entity.pdbx_description
1 polymer ?
#
loop_
_entity_poly.entity_id
_entity_poly.type
_entity_poly.pdbx_seq_one_letter_code
_entity_poly.pdbx_strand_id
1 'polypeptide(L)'
;MRKLIILLMVMLIFVLVSGIAAAKEISVNSTDSIQTAVNNAASGDVIIVKPGTYNENIKVTTQSLVIRSESGKPENTIIKAVPNTSVFNVAAINTTISGFRIESGETGIYLVRCSGCTIINNELSDNKHGISLSSSNNNNISENQVNSNKMYGIQLVNSEGNKLLNNNVNLNERGINHINSNKSTISGNNVSNNVEFGMWISYSNDNEISGNTANETSRGIFLDSSGDNTVSGNIVAFNNVSGFYECPACHRNLVFNNYVNNVLNADINTRDTTWNIEMTSGRNIVGGKYIGGNFWAKPDGTGFSQTATDANGDGIADSSYIDSKNYVIDYLPLVPVSNPQQPVLPVANFSTSVTSGYAPLTVQFTDLSENAVSRSWDINNDGTVDNTSKSFVYVYQEPGNYTAKLTVSNENGTDSKTRDIIVTKFIIYPVADFSTNVTSGYSPLSVLFTDKSQNATSRNWDIGNDGTVESTNASFVYVFTNPGTYPVSLTAINENGTSPAKTATITVTTEESSSSGGSSHHSSGGGGGAGGSPEPQTNVQVKELSQARVTNGKPVLFDFTKNATCVAYVSFDAKKTAGKITTIAEQLKAKSTLVSVLDSGEVYKYFNLWVGNSGFATEKNIENPVVCFKVEKSWLQDKKIDQSSITLNRYNDKKWSQLPVKLLKEDSKYLYFTAETPGFSFFAITGKAVEKVAEAKPSTDTSKLDQNSTASETETEQKTEQEEGKNKTTSIPGFEALYVVACLVMVFLHRRK
;
A
#
# COMPACT_ATOMS: atom_id res chain seq x y z
N MET A 1 -62.47 -20.94 -3.55
CA MET A 1 -61.43 -21.46 -4.47
C MET A 1 -60.51 -20.38 -5.03
N ARG A 2 -60.99 -19.29 -5.68
CA ARG A 2 -60.11 -18.24 -6.24
C ARG A 2 -59.16 -17.54 -5.23
N LYS A 3 -59.60 -17.30 -3.99
CA LYS A 3 -58.73 -16.69 -2.95
C LYS A 3 -57.64 -17.64 -2.42
N LEU A 4 -57.87 -18.95 -2.48
CA LEU A 4 -56.89 -19.96 -2.05
C LEU A 4 -55.80 -20.16 -3.10
N ILE A 5 -56.17 -20.08 -4.40
CA ILE A 5 -55.23 -20.15 -5.53
C ILE A 5 -54.31 -18.92 -5.58
N ILE A 6 -54.82 -17.74 -5.25
CA ILE A 6 -54.02 -16.51 -5.18
C ILE A 6 -53.05 -16.55 -3.99
N LEU A 7 -53.48 -17.07 -2.84
CA LEU A 7 -52.60 -17.25 -1.68
C LEU A 7 -51.49 -18.29 -1.96
N LEU A 8 -51.81 -19.38 -2.67
CA LEU A 8 -50.85 -20.38 -3.14
C LEU A 8 -49.88 -19.82 -4.19
N MET A 9 -50.32 -18.97 -5.13
CA MET A 9 -49.41 -18.29 -6.07
C MET A 9 -48.51 -17.27 -5.38
N VAL A 10 -49.01 -16.54 -4.36
CA VAL A 10 -48.20 -15.57 -3.61
C VAL A 10 -47.18 -16.29 -2.70
N MET A 11 -47.54 -17.44 -2.12
CA MET A 11 -46.56 -18.31 -1.44
C MET A 11 -45.57 -18.96 -2.43
N LEU A 12 -45.99 -19.32 -3.65
CA LEU A 12 -45.08 -19.83 -4.68
C LEU A 12 -44.08 -18.76 -5.14
N ILE A 13 -44.50 -17.49 -5.21
CA ILE A 13 -43.64 -16.35 -5.54
C ILE A 13 -42.69 -16.02 -4.36
N PHE A 14 -43.14 -16.16 -3.10
CA PHE A 14 -42.24 -16.03 -1.94
C PHE A 14 -41.25 -17.21 -1.80
N VAL A 15 -41.62 -18.41 -2.27
CA VAL A 15 -40.72 -19.59 -2.35
C VAL A 15 -39.78 -19.53 -3.55
N LEU A 16 -40.10 -18.73 -4.59
CA LEU A 16 -39.19 -18.45 -5.71
C LEU A 16 -38.21 -17.30 -5.45
N VAL A 17 -38.40 -16.51 -4.38
CA VAL A 17 -37.48 -15.45 -3.94
C VAL A 17 -36.69 -15.86 -2.68
N SER A 18 -36.99 -17.00 -2.07
CA SER A 18 -36.24 -17.55 -0.92
C SER A 18 -34.95 -18.30 -1.32
N GLY A 19 -34.47 -18.13 -2.55
CA GLY A 19 -33.31 -18.81 -3.11
C GLY A 19 -32.11 -17.90 -3.40
N ILE A 20 -32.03 -16.70 -2.83
CA ILE A 20 -30.77 -15.95 -2.81
C ILE A 20 -29.90 -16.64 -1.76
N ALA A 21 -29.20 -17.69 -2.17
CA ALA A 21 -28.06 -18.18 -1.41
C ALA A 21 -27.14 -16.97 -1.19
N ALA A 22 -26.75 -16.73 0.06
CA ALA A 22 -25.78 -15.67 0.35
C ALA A 22 -24.52 -15.93 -0.49
N ALA A 23 -24.02 -14.89 -1.15
CA ALA A 23 -22.78 -14.94 -1.92
C ALA A 23 -21.68 -15.57 -1.07
N LYS A 24 -21.12 -16.68 -1.54
CA LYS A 24 -20.10 -17.43 -0.82
C LYS A 24 -18.72 -16.98 -1.26
N GLU A 25 -17.80 -16.88 -0.29
CA GLU A 25 -16.37 -16.76 -0.58
C GLU A 25 -15.72 -18.14 -0.76
N ILE A 26 -14.99 -18.32 -1.85
CA ILE A 26 -14.28 -19.55 -2.21
C ILE A 26 -12.79 -19.20 -2.32
N SER A 27 -11.98 -19.71 -1.39
CA SER A 27 -10.53 -19.49 -1.41
C SER A 27 -9.81 -20.57 -2.24
N VAL A 28 -8.86 -20.15 -3.08
CA VAL A 28 -8.04 -21.02 -3.93
C VAL A 28 -6.58 -20.89 -3.49
N ASN A 29 -5.99 -21.94 -2.92
CA ASN A 29 -4.57 -21.95 -2.56
C ASN A 29 -3.70 -22.18 -3.82
N SER A 30 -2.39 -21.96 -3.72
CA SER A 30 -1.47 -22.08 -4.87
C SER A 30 -1.35 -23.50 -5.46
N THR A 31 -1.84 -24.51 -4.75
CA THR A 31 -1.89 -25.90 -5.20
C THR A 31 -3.26 -26.32 -5.75
N ASP A 32 -4.27 -25.46 -5.58
CA ASP A 32 -5.64 -25.70 -6.02
C ASP A 32 -5.86 -25.11 -7.42
N SER A 33 -6.84 -25.64 -8.15
CA SER A 33 -7.22 -25.09 -9.47
C SER A 33 -8.28 -23.99 -9.34
N ILE A 34 -8.03 -22.85 -9.98
CA ILE A 34 -8.98 -21.76 -10.12
C ILE A 34 -10.19 -22.23 -10.92
N GLN A 35 -9.99 -22.98 -12.02
CA GLN A 35 -11.09 -23.52 -12.82
C GLN A 35 -12.02 -24.42 -11.99
N THR A 36 -11.49 -25.22 -11.07
CA THR A 36 -12.31 -26.07 -10.19
C THR A 36 -13.18 -25.21 -9.26
N ALA A 37 -12.63 -24.12 -8.72
CA ALA A 37 -13.41 -23.16 -7.94
C ALA A 37 -14.51 -22.50 -8.79
N VAL A 38 -14.19 -22.08 -10.02
CA VAL A 38 -15.18 -21.51 -10.96
C VAL A 38 -16.31 -22.49 -11.27
N ASN A 39 -16.01 -23.77 -11.47
CA ASN A 39 -17.01 -24.80 -11.75
C ASN A 39 -17.95 -25.05 -10.56
N ASN A 40 -17.46 -24.88 -9.33
CA ASN A 40 -18.21 -25.12 -8.10
C ASN A 40 -18.94 -23.88 -7.57
N ALA A 41 -18.69 -22.71 -8.17
CA ALA A 41 -19.29 -21.45 -7.76
C ALA A 41 -20.72 -21.30 -8.27
N ALA A 42 -21.58 -20.70 -7.45
CA ALA A 42 -22.91 -20.24 -7.82
C ALA A 42 -22.86 -18.76 -8.25
N SER A 43 -23.94 -18.29 -8.89
CA SER A 43 -24.03 -16.88 -9.29
C SER A 43 -23.98 -15.96 -8.07
N GLY A 44 -23.15 -14.91 -8.12
CA GLY A 44 -22.91 -14.00 -7.01
C GLY A 44 -21.72 -14.37 -6.11
N ASP A 45 -21.15 -15.58 -6.25
CA ASP A 45 -20.01 -15.99 -5.44
C ASP A 45 -18.73 -15.21 -5.75
N VAL A 46 -17.86 -15.14 -4.74
CA VAL A 46 -16.54 -14.50 -4.80
C VAL A 46 -15.45 -15.57 -4.72
N ILE A 47 -14.61 -15.64 -5.74
CA ILE A 47 -13.44 -16.51 -5.80
C ILE A 47 -12.21 -15.67 -5.45
N ILE A 48 -11.55 -16.03 -4.36
CA ILE A 48 -10.36 -15.35 -3.82
C ILE A 48 -9.15 -16.25 -4.06
N VAL A 49 -8.25 -15.81 -4.93
CA VAL A 49 -7.08 -16.58 -5.35
C VAL A 49 -5.85 -16.10 -4.60
N LYS A 50 -5.20 -16.98 -3.83
CA LYS A 50 -4.02 -16.63 -3.04
C LYS A 50 -2.80 -16.29 -3.91
N PRO A 51 -1.77 -15.63 -3.35
CA PRO A 51 -0.50 -15.45 -4.05
C PRO A 51 0.10 -16.78 -4.52
N GLY A 52 0.63 -16.79 -5.74
CA GLY A 52 1.18 -17.98 -6.37
C GLY A 52 1.22 -17.89 -7.89
N THR A 53 1.77 -18.94 -8.51
CA THR A 53 1.78 -19.11 -9.97
C THR A 53 0.87 -20.27 -10.35
N TYR A 54 -0.13 -19.97 -11.17
CA TYR A 54 -1.15 -20.89 -11.63
C TYR A 54 -0.95 -21.12 -13.13
N ASN A 55 -0.79 -22.38 -13.54
CA ASN A 55 -0.64 -22.76 -14.94
C ASN A 55 -1.92 -23.43 -15.42
N GLU A 56 -2.92 -22.64 -15.77
CA GLU A 56 -4.23 -23.12 -16.19
C GLU A 56 -4.94 -22.11 -17.10
N ASN A 57 -5.97 -22.58 -17.80
CA ASN A 57 -6.88 -21.75 -18.57
C ASN A 57 -8.26 -21.80 -17.92
N ILE A 58 -8.88 -20.64 -17.76
CA ILE A 58 -10.06 -20.42 -16.93
C ILE A 58 -11.22 -20.01 -17.82
N LYS A 59 -12.21 -20.89 -17.92
CA LYS A 59 -13.49 -20.68 -18.59
C LYS A 59 -14.53 -20.27 -17.56
N VAL A 60 -15.09 -19.09 -17.75
CA VAL A 60 -16.12 -18.51 -16.88
C VAL A 60 -17.46 -18.49 -17.61
N THR A 61 -18.36 -19.38 -17.24
CA THR A 61 -19.74 -19.44 -17.76
C THR A 61 -20.80 -19.16 -16.69
N THR A 62 -20.41 -19.24 -15.42
CA THR A 62 -21.27 -18.87 -14.29
C THR A 62 -21.36 -17.34 -14.22
N GLN A 63 -22.59 -16.84 -14.18
CA GLN A 63 -22.88 -15.40 -14.22
C GLN A 63 -22.58 -14.73 -12.88
N SER A 64 -22.27 -13.43 -12.90
CA SER A 64 -22.14 -12.60 -11.70
C SER A 64 -21.07 -13.07 -10.71
N LEU A 65 -19.99 -13.70 -11.20
CA LEU A 65 -18.86 -14.07 -10.35
C LEU A 65 -17.90 -12.89 -10.14
N VAL A 66 -17.33 -12.79 -8.94
CA VAL A 66 -16.15 -11.96 -8.68
C VAL A 66 -14.94 -12.88 -8.56
N ILE A 67 -13.98 -12.78 -9.47
CA ILE A 67 -12.73 -13.55 -9.43
C ILE A 67 -11.62 -12.56 -9.18
N ARG A 68 -10.98 -12.63 -8.01
CA ARG A 68 -9.94 -11.68 -7.62
C ARG A 68 -8.76 -12.33 -6.94
N SER A 69 -7.59 -11.72 -7.07
CA SER A 69 -6.47 -12.08 -6.20
C SER A 69 -6.75 -11.66 -4.76
N GLU A 70 -6.20 -12.41 -3.81
CA GLU A 70 -6.27 -12.11 -2.39
C GLU A 70 -5.45 -10.85 -2.07
N SER A 71 -4.32 -10.67 -2.75
CA SER A 71 -3.39 -9.56 -2.50
C SER A 71 -3.80 -8.24 -3.15
N GLY A 72 -4.66 -8.28 -4.17
CA GLY A 72 -4.96 -7.12 -5.02
C GLY A 72 -3.78 -6.61 -5.86
N LYS A 73 -2.62 -7.29 -5.80
CA LYS A 73 -1.37 -6.92 -6.44
C LYS A 73 -1.04 -7.93 -7.55
N PRO A 74 -1.17 -7.54 -8.83
CA PRO A 74 -0.93 -8.44 -9.96
C PRO A 74 0.36 -9.25 -9.86
N GLU A 75 1.47 -8.66 -9.40
CA GLU A 75 2.78 -9.29 -9.30
C GLU A 75 2.84 -10.51 -8.37
N ASN A 76 1.88 -10.65 -7.45
CA ASN A 76 1.84 -11.74 -6.47
C ASN A 76 1.02 -12.94 -6.92
N THR A 77 0.09 -12.76 -7.86
CA THR A 77 -0.82 -13.83 -8.32
C THR A 77 -0.75 -13.90 -9.85
N ILE A 78 0.09 -14.81 -10.32
CA ILE A 78 0.44 -14.98 -11.73
C ILE A 78 -0.36 -16.14 -12.32
N ILE A 79 -1.07 -15.90 -13.42
CA ILE A 79 -1.80 -16.93 -14.15
C ILE A 79 -1.20 -17.03 -15.56
N LYS A 80 -0.68 -18.20 -15.90
CA LYS A 80 -0.05 -18.49 -17.18
C LYS A 80 -0.89 -19.48 -17.97
N ALA A 81 -1.09 -19.21 -19.26
CA ALA A 81 -1.82 -20.12 -20.13
C ALA A 81 -1.04 -21.42 -20.36
N VAL A 82 -1.79 -22.51 -20.58
CA VAL A 82 -1.31 -23.62 -21.39
C VAL A 82 -1.41 -23.19 -22.87
N PRO A 83 -0.45 -23.52 -23.76
CA PRO A 83 -0.29 -22.86 -25.07
C PRO A 83 -1.54 -22.84 -25.96
N ASN A 84 -1.63 -21.81 -26.82
CA ASN A 84 -2.62 -21.62 -27.89
C ASN A 84 -4.08 -21.39 -27.46
N THR A 85 -4.33 -21.01 -26.21
CA THR A 85 -5.67 -20.65 -25.72
C THR A 85 -5.62 -19.40 -24.84
N SER A 86 -6.78 -18.80 -24.59
CA SER A 86 -6.88 -17.63 -23.70
C SER A 86 -6.67 -18.02 -22.23
N VAL A 87 -6.05 -17.17 -21.42
CA VAL A 87 -5.94 -17.43 -19.96
C VAL A 87 -7.31 -17.36 -19.32
N PHE A 88 -8.04 -16.26 -19.50
CA PHE A 88 -9.47 -16.18 -19.18
C PHE A 88 -10.30 -16.19 -20.45
N ASN A 89 -11.31 -17.05 -20.49
CA ASN A 89 -12.37 -17.07 -21.49
C ASN A 89 -13.72 -16.86 -20.79
N VAL A 90 -14.24 -15.64 -20.89
CA VAL A 90 -15.41 -15.16 -20.17
C VAL A 90 -16.61 -15.14 -21.10
N ALA A 91 -17.55 -16.03 -20.84
CA ALA A 91 -18.85 -16.14 -21.51
C ALA A 91 -19.98 -16.01 -20.47
N ALA A 92 -19.85 -14.99 -19.61
CA ALA A 92 -20.73 -14.71 -18.48
C ALA A 92 -20.93 -13.21 -18.32
N ILE A 93 -22.13 -12.78 -17.92
CA ILE A 93 -22.49 -11.40 -17.63
C ILE A 93 -22.13 -11.04 -16.19
N ASN A 94 -21.93 -9.74 -15.93
CA ASN A 94 -21.68 -9.18 -14.61
C ASN A 94 -20.47 -9.82 -13.88
N THR A 95 -19.50 -10.35 -14.62
CA THR A 95 -18.31 -10.97 -14.04
C THR A 95 -17.24 -9.91 -13.78
N THR A 96 -16.62 -9.96 -12.60
CA THR A 96 -15.45 -9.15 -12.26
C THR A 96 -14.18 -10.00 -12.28
N ILE A 97 -13.12 -9.52 -12.94
CA ILE A 97 -11.77 -10.11 -12.90
C ILE A 97 -10.78 -9.04 -12.47
N SER A 98 -10.05 -9.27 -11.38
CA SER A 98 -9.15 -8.26 -10.84
C SER A 98 -7.93 -8.77 -10.09
N GLY A 99 -6.82 -8.02 -10.16
CA GLY A 99 -5.64 -8.20 -9.32
C GLY A 99 -4.68 -9.28 -9.79
N PHE A 100 -4.73 -9.68 -11.07
CA PHE A 100 -3.90 -10.77 -11.62
C PHE A 100 -2.81 -10.26 -12.56
N ARG A 101 -1.65 -10.92 -12.53
CA ARG A 101 -0.70 -10.90 -13.63
C ARG A 101 -0.99 -12.07 -14.57
N ILE A 102 -1.21 -11.80 -15.85
CA ILE A 102 -1.73 -12.75 -16.83
C ILE A 102 -0.79 -12.82 -18.03
N GLU A 103 -0.25 -14.01 -18.29
CA GLU A 103 0.83 -14.19 -19.25
C GLU A 103 0.65 -15.40 -20.19
N SER A 104 1.39 -15.32 -21.31
CA SER A 104 1.65 -16.42 -22.23
C SER A 104 0.42 -17.02 -22.93
N GLY A 105 -0.74 -16.34 -22.89
CA GLY A 105 -1.95 -16.74 -23.59
C GLY A 105 -2.04 -16.26 -25.04
N GLU A 106 -2.89 -16.92 -25.83
CA GLU A 106 -3.35 -16.36 -27.12
C GLU A 106 -4.11 -15.05 -26.87
N THR A 107 -4.87 -14.99 -25.78
CA THR A 107 -5.42 -13.76 -25.23
C THR A 107 -5.34 -13.84 -23.72
N GLY A 108 -4.86 -12.79 -23.04
CA GLY A 108 -4.85 -12.78 -21.58
C GLY A 108 -6.28 -12.88 -21.03
N ILE A 109 -7.15 -11.93 -21.40
CA ILE A 109 -8.57 -11.97 -21.04
C ILE A 109 -9.43 -11.82 -22.30
N TYR A 110 -10.22 -12.85 -22.61
CA TYR A 110 -11.15 -12.86 -23.74
C TYR A 110 -12.61 -12.85 -23.26
N LEU A 111 -13.34 -11.79 -23.61
CA LEU A 111 -14.75 -11.60 -23.34
C LEU A 111 -15.55 -11.93 -24.62
N VAL A 112 -16.48 -12.88 -24.53
CA VAL A 112 -17.28 -13.31 -25.67
C VAL A 112 -18.76 -13.32 -25.31
N ARG A 113 -19.56 -12.54 -26.06
CA ARG A 113 -21.02 -12.46 -25.89
C ARG A 113 -21.45 -12.16 -24.45
N CYS A 114 -20.74 -11.25 -23.79
CA CYS A 114 -20.99 -10.89 -22.40
C CYS A 114 -21.33 -9.41 -22.22
N SER A 115 -21.89 -9.07 -21.06
CA SER A 115 -22.21 -7.69 -20.73
C SER A 115 -22.11 -7.41 -19.23
N GLY A 116 -21.87 -6.15 -18.87
CA GLY A 116 -21.76 -5.72 -17.48
C GLY A 116 -20.51 -6.23 -16.75
N CYS A 117 -19.55 -6.82 -17.47
CA CYS A 117 -18.32 -7.32 -16.88
C CYS A 117 -17.38 -6.17 -16.50
N THR A 118 -16.60 -6.38 -15.45
CA THR A 118 -15.57 -5.44 -14.98
C THR A 118 -14.21 -6.12 -15.00
N ILE A 119 -13.28 -5.59 -15.79
CA ILE A 119 -11.89 -6.04 -15.86
C ILE A 119 -11.04 -4.91 -15.30
N ILE A 120 -10.48 -5.09 -14.10
CA ILE A 120 -9.86 -4.00 -13.35
C ILE A 120 -8.57 -4.41 -12.65
N ASN A 121 -7.56 -3.53 -12.66
CA ASN A 121 -6.31 -3.72 -11.92
C ASN A 121 -5.63 -5.07 -12.23
N ASN A 122 -5.43 -5.36 -13.51
CA ASN A 122 -4.69 -6.54 -13.96
C ASN A 122 -3.43 -6.12 -14.75
N GLU A 123 -2.38 -6.94 -14.70
CA GLU A 123 -1.17 -6.81 -15.53
C GLU A 123 -1.18 -7.90 -16.61
N LEU A 124 -1.26 -7.53 -17.88
CA LEU A 124 -1.33 -8.45 -19.01
C LEU A 124 -0.12 -8.24 -19.93
N SER A 125 0.78 -9.22 -19.97
CA SER A 125 2.02 -9.17 -20.75
C SER A 125 2.41 -10.52 -21.34
N ASP A 126 3.23 -10.53 -22.41
CA ASP A 126 3.63 -11.76 -23.13
C ASP A 126 2.45 -12.60 -23.68
N ASN A 127 1.26 -12.01 -23.79
CA ASN A 127 0.16 -12.62 -24.53
C ASN A 127 0.28 -12.24 -26.01
N LYS A 128 -0.41 -12.96 -26.91
CA LYS A 128 -0.58 -12.45 -28.28
C LYS A 128 -1.51 -11.23 -28.28
N HIS A 129 -2.65 -11.34 -27.60
CA HIS A 129 -3.55 -10.23 -27.32
C HIS A 129 -3.67 -10.01 -25.80
N GLY A 130 -3.65 -8.78 -25.33
CA GLY A 130 -3.86 -8.49 -23.90
C GLY A 130 -5.32 -8.79 -23.49
N ILE A 131 -6.21 -7.86 -23.81
CA ILE A 131 -7.65 -7.97 -23.56
C ILE A 131 -8.38 -7.94 -24.91
N SER A 132 -9.32 -8.86 -25.14
CA SER A 132 -10.15 -8.86 -26.35
C SER A 132 -11.62 -9.06 -26.03
N LEU A 133 -12.48 -8.25 -26.65
CA LEU A 133 -13.94 -8.32 -26.54
C LEU A 133 -14.53 -8.65 -27.92
N SER A 134 -15.40 -9.66 -27.96
CA SER A 134 -16.14 -10.04 -29.16
C SER A 134 -17.63 -10.10 -28.85
N SER A 135 -18.42 -9.29 -29.57
CA SER A 135 -19.86 -9.19 -29.38
C SER A 135 -20.25 -8.93 -27.91
N SER A 136 -19.44 -8.16 -27.18
CA SER A 136 -19.56 -7.99 -25.73
C SER A 136 -19.79 -6.53 -25.39
N ASN A 137 -20.95 -6.22 -24.82
CA ASN A 137 -21.45 -4.85 -24.72
C ASN A 137 -21.49 -4.35 -23.28
N ASN A 138 -21.37 -3.05 -23.06
CA ASN A 138 -21.57 -2.42 -21.74
C ASN A 138 -20.65 -2.99 -20.64
N ASN A 139 -19.37 -3.23 -20.95
CA ASN A 139 -18.36 -3.68 -19.99
C ASN A 139 -17.46 -2.51 -19.57
N ASN A 140 -16.86 -2.64 -18.39
CA ASN A 140 -15.89 -1.68 -17.86
C ASN A 140 -14.49 -2.31 -17.84
N ILE A 141 -13.58 -1.75 -18.62
CA ILE A 141 -12.18 -2.14 -18.69
C ILE A 141 -11.38 -0.96 -18.14
N SER A 142 -10.92 -1.06 -16.89
CA SER A 142 -10.32 0.09 -16.20
C SER A 142 -9.07 -0.22 -15.41
N GLU A 143 -8.14 0.73 -15.31
CA GLU A 143 -6.95 0.61 -14.43
C GLU A 143 -6.08 -0.64 -14.72
N ASN A 144 -6.09 -1.16 -15.96
CA ASN A 144 -5.25 -2.31 -16.33
C ASN A 144 -3.92 -1.86 -16.94
N GLN A 145 -2.87 -2.65 -16.69
CA GLN A 145 -1.57 -2.54 -17.35
C GLN A 145 -1.49 -3.59 -18.46
N VAL A 146 -1.65 -3.20 -19.71
CA VAL A 146 -1.75 -4.09 -20.88
C VAL A 146 -0.54 -3.87 -21.78
N ASN A 147 0.62 -4.36 -21.32
CA ASN A 147 1.91 -3.98 -21.86
C ASN A 147 2.65 -5.16 -22.50
N SER A 148 3.44 -4.90 -23.54
CA SER A 148 4.34 -5.91 -24.12
C SER A 148 3.62 -7.19 -24.59
N ASN A 149 2.45 -7.04 -25.21
CA ASN A 149 1.75 -8.12 -25.90
C ASN A 149 2.12 -8.12 -27.39
N LYS A 150 2.15 -9.30 -28.01
CA LYS A 150 2.76 -9.51 -29.34
C LYS A 150 1.97 -8.87 -30.48
N MET A 151 0.68 -8.56 -30.27
CA MET A 151 -0.19 -7.98 -31.28
C MET A 151 -1.03 -6.83 -30.70
N TYR A 152 -2.21 -7.10 -30.15
CA TYR A 152 -3.10 -6.05 -29.66
C TYR A 152 -2.98 -5.91 -28.13
N GLY A 153 -2.89 -4.68 -27.64
CA GLY A 153 -3.10 -4.38 -26.23
C GLY A 153 -4.55 -4.67 -25.85
N ILE A 154 -5.47 -3.79 -26.28
CA ILE A 154 -6.92 -3.96 -26.06
C ILE A 154 -7.62 -4.00 -27.42
N GLN A 155 -8.45 -5.03 -27.65
CA GLN A 155 -9.25 -5.17 -28.87
C GLN A 155 -10.73 -5.25 -28.57
N LEU A 156 -11.55 -4.52 -29.34
CA LEU A 156 -13.00 -4.62 -29.34
C LEU A 156 -13.48 -4.93 -30.76
N VAL A 157 -14.37 -5.92 -30.89
CA VAL A 157 -15.01 -6.29 -32.14
C VAL A 157 -16.50 -6.46 -31.91
N ASN A 158 -17.34 -5.72 -32.63
CA ASN A 158 -18.81 -5.78 -32.51
C ASN A 158 -19.32 -5.53 -31.08
N SER A 159 -18.67 -4.65 -30.33
CA SER A 159 -18.78 -4.57 -28.86
C SER A 159 -19.15 -3.14 -28.44
N GLU A 160 -20.45 -2.86 -28.31
CA GLU A 160 -21.00 -1.51 -28.09
C GLU A 160 -21.07 -1.09 -26.61
N GLY A 161 -21.03 0.22 -26.36
CA GLY A 161 -21.31 0.79 -25.03
C GLY A 161 -20.22 0.52 -23.99
N ASN A 162 -19.01 0.16 -24.40
CA ASN A 162 -17.95 -0.23 -23.46
C ASN A 162 -17.20 0.99 -22.92
N LYS A 163 -16.71 0.88 -21.69
CA LYS A 163 -15.87 1.89 -21.04
C LYS A 163 -14.44 1.38 -20.95
N LEU A 164 -13.50 2.10 -21.57
CA LEU A 164 -12.07 1.87 -21.47
C LEU A 164 -11.48 3.06 -20.72
N LEU A 165 -11.20 2.89 -19.43
CA LEU A 165 -10.87 4.00 -18.53
C LEU A 165 -9.51 3.83 -17.86
N ASN A 166 -8.63 4.81 -17.97
CA ASN A 166 -7.37 4.84 -17.20
C ASN A 166 -6.50 3.58 -17.37
N ASN A 167 -6.50 2.96 -18.56
CA ASN A 167 -5.63 1.83 -18.85
C ASN A 167 -4.27 2.31 -19.36
N ASN A 168 -3.22 1.55 -19.04
CA ASN A 168 -1.88 1.74 -19.56
C ASN A 168 -1.59 0.65 -20.60
N VAL A 169 -1.54 1.02 -21.88
CA VAL A 169 -1.54 0.10 -23.03
C VAL A 169 -0.32 0.40 -23.91
N ASN A 170 0.86 -0.05 -23.47
CA ASN A 170 2.13 0.34 -24.08
C ASN A 170 2.94 -0.84 -24.60
N LEU A 171 3.88 -0.57 -25.51
CA LEU A 171 4.85 -1.57 -25.99
C LEU A 171 4.19 -2.79 -26.66
N ASN A 172 2.99 -2.62 -27.22
CA ASN A 172 2.32 -3.64 -28.04
C ASN A 172 2.54 -3.35 -29.54
N GLU A 173 2.21 -4.29 -30.42
CA GLU A 173 2.22 -4.01 -31.87
C GLU A 173 1.19 -2.91 -32.21
N ARG A 174 -0.02 -3.02 -31.65
CA ARG A 174 -1.05 -1.97 -31.65
C ARG A 174 -1.64 -1.79 -30.26
N GLY A 175 -1.94 -0.54 -29.90
CA GLY A 175 -2.50 -0.20 -28.60
C GLY A 175 -3.97 -0.62 -28.47
N ILE A 176 -4.89 0.31 -28.71
CA ILE A 176 -6.33 0.08 -28.68
C ILE A 176 -6.85 -0.10 -30.10
N ASN A 177 -7.48 -1.24 -30.37
CA ASN A 177 -8.06 -1.58 -31.65
C ASN A 177 -9.59 -1.76 -31.50
N HIS A 178 -10.37 -0.79 -31.96
CA HIS A 178 -11.80 -0.67 -31.72
C HIS A 178 -12.58 -0.78 -33.04
N ILE A 179 -13.20 -1.93 -33.28
CA ILE A 179 -13.74 -2.29 -34.59
C ILE A 179 -15.25 -2.56 -34.49
N ASN A 180 -16.02 -1.93 -35.38
CA ASN A 180 -17.48 -2.07 -35.48
C ASN A 180 -18.18 -1.98 -34.11
N SER A 181 -17.76 -1.01 -33.30
CA SER A 181 -18.16 -0.89 -31.90
C SER A 181 -18.58 0.56 -31.67
N ASN A 182 -19.79 0.78 -31.16
CA ASN A 182 -20.38 2.12 -31.08
C ASN A 182 -20.59 2.54 -29.63
N LYS A 183 -20.74 3.85 -29.37
CA LYS A 183 -21.18 4.39 -28.07
C LYS A 183 -20.24 4.06 -26.90
N SER A 184 -18.98 3.80 -27.19
CA SER A 184 -17.96 3.53 -26.18
C SER A 184 -17.39 4.84 -25.62
N THR A 185 -16.95 4.79 -24.37
CA THR A 185 -16.17 5.84 -23.72
C THR A 185 -14.72 5.34 -23.59
N ILE A 186 -13.79 5.99 -24.29
CA ILE A 186 -12.36 5.71 -24.25
C ILE A 186 -11.70 6.91 -23.60
N SER A 187 -11.43 6.84 -22.30
CA SER A 187 -11.01 8.01 -21.54
C SER A 187 -9.85 7.78 -20.57
N GLY A 188 -8.94 8.77 -20.47
CA GLY A 188 -7.82 8.73 -19.52
C GLY A 188 -6.76 7.64 -19.80
N ASN A 189 -6.79 6.99 -20.96
CA ASN A 189 -5.87 5.89 -21.26
C ASN A 189 -4.51 6.43 -21.73
N ASN A 190 -3.44 5.77 -21.30
CA ASN A 190 -2.10 5.95 -21.87
C ASN A 190 -1.83 4.85 -22.89
N VAL A 191 -1.70 5.21 -24.16
CA VAL A 191 -1.60 4.31 -25.31
C VAL A 191 -0.33 4.62 -26.10
N SER A 192 0.80 4.65 -25.38
CA SER A 192 2.07 5.16 -25.90
C SER A 192 3.04 4.04 -26.26
N ASN A 193 4.06 4.34 -27.07
CA ASN A 193 5.13 3.38 -27.39
C ASN A 193 4.64 2.08 -28.05
N ASN A 194 3.53 2.12 -28.79
CA ASN A 194 3.05 0.99 -29.59
C ASN A 194 3.63 1.08 -31.01
N VAL A 195 3.97 -0.06 -31.61
CA VAL A 195 4.77 -0.10 -32.85
C VAL A 195 4.04 0.56 -34.04
N GLU A 196 2.78 0.20 -34.27
CA GLU A 196 1.97 0.74 -35.36
C GLU A 196 1.00 1.81 -34.87
N PHE A 197 -0.18 1.43 -34.41
CA PHE A 197 -1.24 2.39 -34.08
C PHE A 197 -1.38 2.53 -32.56
N GLY A 198 -1.50 3.78 -32.09
CA GLY A 198 -1.95 4.08 -30.73
C GLY A 198 -3.39 3.62 -30.57
N MET A 199 -4.34 4.37 -31.13
CA MET A 199 -5.76 4.05 -31.14
C MET A 199 -6.27 3.95 -32.57
N TRP A 200 -6.72 2.77 -32.99
CA TRP A 200 -7.39 2.56 -34.27
C TRP A 200 -8.88 2.31 -34.03
N ILE A 201 -9.70 3.25 -34.50
CA ILE A 201 -11.16 3.26 -34.36
C ILE A 201 -11.74 3.06 -35.75
N SER A 202 -12.27 1.88 -36.03
CA SER A 202 -12.69 1.47 -37.37
C SER A 202 -14.17 1.07 -37.39
N TYR A 203 -14.94 1.55 -38.37
CA TYR A 203 -16.39 1.34 -38.50
C TYR A 203 -17.18 1.60 -37.20
N SER A 204 -16.74 2.59 -36.41
CA SER A 204 -17.17 2.78 -35.02
C SER A 204 -17.69 4.21 -34.85
N ASN A 205 -18.95 4.34 -34.45
CA ASN A 205 -19.65 5.61 -34.39
C ASN A 205 -20.10 5.98 -32.97
N ASP A 206 -20.43 7.26 -32.78
CA ASP A 206 -20.98 7.78 -31.52
C ASP A 206 -20.07 7.56 -30.30
N ASN A 207 -18.75 7.47 -30.47
CA ASN A 207 -17.82 7.23 -29.37
C ASN A 207 -17.29 8.54 -28.77
N GLU A 208 -16.99 8.52 -27.47
CA GLU A 208 -16.28 9.57 -26.76
C GLU A 208 -14.83 9.16 -26.53
N ILE A 209 -13.88 9.89 -27.11
CA ILE A 209 -12.44 9.66 -27.01
C ILE A 209 -11.83 10.87 -26.31
N SER A 210 -11.68 10.79 -24.99
CA SER A 210 -11.35 11.95 -24.17
C SER A 210 -10.18 11.79 -23.20
N GLY A 211 -9.32 12.79 -23.04
CA GLY A 211 -8.27 12.74 -21.99
C GLY A 211 -7.21 11.64 -22.17
N ASN A 212 -7.05 11.07 -23.35
CA ASN A 212 -6.07 10.00 -23.59
C ASN A 212 -4.71 10.55 -23.99
N THR A 213 -3.65 9.78 -23.75
CA THR A 213 -2.31 10.01 -24.29
C THR A 213 -2.02 8.98 -25.38
N ALA A 214 -1.76 9.41 -26.61
CA ALA A 214 -1.43 8.56 -27.75
C ALA A 214 -0.13 9.03 -28.40
N ASN A 215 0.99 8.67 -27.74
CA ASN A 215 2.31 9.20 -28.07
C ASN A 215 3.28 8.13 -28.58
N GLU A 216 4.29 8.55 -29.34
CA GLU A 216 5.42 7.69 -29.73
C GLU A 216 4.97 6.40 -30.42
N THR A 217 3.93 6.50 -31.26
CA THR A 217 3.44 5.42 -32.11
C THR A 217 3.62 5.78 -33.58
N SER A 218 3.20 4.92 -34.52
CA SER A 218 3.16 5.34 -35.92
C SER A 218 2.06 6.35 -36.19
N ARG A 219 0.82 6.02 -35.83
CA ARG A 219 -0.31 6.97 -35.85
C ARG A 219 -0.96 7.01 -34.49
N GLY A 220 -1.16 8.21 -33.96
CA GLY A 220 -1.72 8.43 -32.63
C GLY A 220 -3.19 8.01 -32.54
N ILE A 221 -4.09 8.79 -33.14
CA ILE A 221 -5.54 8.51 -33.18
C ILE A 221 -5.97 8.37 -34.65
N PHE A 222 -6.34 7.15 -35.01
CA PHE A 222 -6.71 6.77 -36.37
C PHE A 222 -8.20 6.43 -36.42
N LEU A 223 -9.01 7.29 -37.04
CA LEU A 223 -10.41 6.98 -37.39
C LEU A 223 -10.48 6.47 -38.83
N ASP A 224 -11.14 5.32 -39.00
CA ASP A 224 -11.33 4.67 -40.29
C ASP A 224 -12.81 4.35 -40.48
N SER A 225 -13.43 4.93 -41.52
CA SER A 225 -14.84 4.69 -41.86
C SER A 225 -15.77 4.88 -40.65
N SER A 226 -15.45 5.88 -39.81
CA SER A 226 -16.03 6.11 -38.49
C SER A 226 -16.54 7.54 -38.41
N GLY A 227 -17.69 7.73 -37.77
CA GLY A 227 -18.35 9.02 -37.72
C GLY A 227 -19.11 9.31 -36.43
N ASP A 228 -19.56 10.54 -36.29
CA ASP A 228 -20.28 11.02 -35.09
C ASP A 228 -19.47 10.82 -33.79
N ASN A 229 -18.14 10.72 -33.86
CA ASN A 229 -17.29 10.59 -32.68
C ASN A 229 -16.88 11.95 -32.13
N THR A 230 -16.75 12.04 -30.80
CA THR A 230 -16.21 13.22 -30.11
C THR A 230 -14.81 12.94 -29.60
N VAL A 231 -13.82 13.72 -30.04
CA VAL A 231 -12.40 13.57 -29.70
C VAL A 231 -11.92 14.84 -28.99
N SER A 232 -11.67 14.77 -27.67
CA SER A 232 -11.30 15.96 -26.91
C SER A 232 -10.35 15.76 -25.74
N GLY A 233 -9.56 16.77 -25.38
CA GLY A 233 -8.66 16.67 -24.22
C GLY A 233 -7.52 15.65 -24.39
N ASN A 234 -7.26 15.15 -25.59
CA ASN A 234 -6.22 14.14 -25.79
C ASN A 234 -4.85 14.78 -26.02
N ILE A 235 -3.80 14.12 -25.57
CA ILE A 235 -2.41 14.41 -25.90
C ILE A 235 -1.97 13.45 -26.99
N VAL A 236 -1.65 13.98 -28.17
CA VAL A 236 -1.26 13.21 -29.36
C VAL A 236 0.05 13.75 -29.89
N ALA A 237 1.16 13.15 -29.49
CA ALA A 237 2.49 13.71 -29.71
C ALA A 237 3.55 12.69 -30.15
N PHE A 238 4.54 13.18 -30.90
CA PHE A 238 5.73 12.42 -31.31
C PHE A 238 5.43 11.13 -32.07
N ASN A 239 4.32 11.10 -32.82
CA ASN A 239 3.97 9.98 -33.70
C ASN A 239 4.70 10.10 -35.04
N ASN A 240 5.18 8.98 -35.57
CA ASN A 240 6.15 8.97 -36.67
C ASN A 240 5.53 9.16 -38.07
N VAL A 241 4.23 8.87 -38.24
CA VAL A 241 3.50 9.13 -39.49
C VAL A 241 2.54 10.29 -39.33
N SER A 242 1.59 10.23 -38.40
CA SER A 242 0.68 11.34 -38.12
C SER A 242 0.12 11.31 -36.70
N GLY A 243 -0.29 12.48 -36.18
CA GLY A 243 -1.06 12.56 -34.95
C GLY A 243 -2.47 11.99 -35.15
N PHE A 244 -3.25 12.66 -35.98
CA PHE A 244 -4.58 12.23 -36.41
C PHE A 244 -4.57 11.66 -37.82
N TYR A 245 -5.46 10.69 -38.06
CA TYR A 245 -5.82 10.23 -39.40
C TYR A 245 -7.32 10.05 -39.53
N GLU A 246 -7.89 10.48 -40.65
CA GLU A 246 -9.26 10.17 -41.08
C GLU A 246 -9.29 9.76 -42.55
N CYS A 247 -9.94 8.63 -42.85
CA CYS A 247 -10.15 8.18 -44.23
C CYS A 247 -11.33 8.92 -44.90
N PRO A 248 -11.48 8.86 -46.25
CA PRO A 248 -12.56 9.56 -46.96
C PRO A 248 -13.99 9.21 -46.55
N ALA A 249 -14.20 8.04 -45.94
CA ALA A 249 -15.53 7.59 -45.49
C ALA A 249 -15.89 8.11 -44.08
N CYS A 250 -14.99 8.78 -43.37
CA CYS A 250 -15.27 9.36 -42.06
C CYS A 250 -16.18 10.58 -42.18
N HIS A 251 -17.08 10.77 -41.21
CA HIS A 251 -18.09 11.83 -41.28
C HIS A 251 -18.56 12.31 -39.90
N ARG A 252 -18.92 13.59 -39.78
CA ARG A 252 -19.46 14.22 -38.57
C ARG A 252 -18.65 13.99 -37.29
N ASN A 253 -17.34 13.84 -37.39
CA ASN A 253 -16.48 13.78 -36.20
C ASN A 253 -16.28 15.19 -35.63
N LEU A 254 -16.24 15.31 -34.31
CA LEU A 254 -16.01 16.56 -33.58
C LEU A 254 -14.70 16.46 -32.81
N VAL A 255 -13.70 17.27 -33.18
CA VAL A 255 -12.33 17.23 -32.64
C VAL A 255 -11.97 18.58 -32.04
N PHE A 256 -11.83 18.70 -30.72
CA PHE A 256 -11.54 19.97 -30.07
C PHE A 256 -10.78 19.78 -28.76
N ASN A 257 -10.10 20.82 -28.26
CA ASN A 257 -9.37 20.80 -27.00
C ASN A 257 -8.28 19.72 -26.92
N ASN A 258 -7.66 19.33 -28.03
CA ASN A 258 -6.56 18.36 -28.02
C ASN A 258 -5.19 19.05 -28.09
N TYR A 259 -4.17 18.45 -27.47
CA TYR A 259 -2.78 18.84 -27.62
C TYR A 259 -2.12 17.98 -28.70
N VAL A 260 -1.79 18.57 -29.84
CA VAL A 260 -1.29 17.85 -31.03
C VAL A 260 0.13 18.32 -31.34
N ASN A 261 1.12 17.44 -31.22
CA ASN A 261 2.52 17.79 -31.40
C ASN A 261 3.31 16.74 -32.19
N ASN A 262 3.21 16.79 -33.51
CA ASN A 262 3.82 15.82 -34.42
C ASN A 262 4.43 16.55 -35.63
N VAL A 263 5.30 15.89 -36.38
CA VAL A 263 5.80 16.43 -37.65
C VAL A 263 4.64 16.63 -38.63
N LEU A 264 3.72 15.66 -38.69
CA LEU A 264 2.43 15.76 -39.36
C LEU A 264 1.31 15.61 -38.32
N ASN A 265 0.64 16.70 -37.99
CA ASN A 265 -0.42 16.68 -36.96
C ASN A 265 -1.69 15.97 -37.42
N ALA A 266 -2.08 16.14 -38.68
CA ALA A 266 -3.35 15.66 -39.19
C ALA A 266 -3.21 15.22 -40.66
N ASP A 267 -3.54 13.95 -40.95
CA ASP A 267 -3.67 13.38 -42.29
C ASP A 267 -5.14 13.04 -42.53
N ILE A 268 -5.89 14.02 -43.05
CA ILE A 268 -7.35 14.02 -43.01
C ILE A 268 -7.87 14.08 -44.44
N ASN A 269 -8.64 13.04 -44.79
CA ASN A 269 -9.08 12.81 -46.17
C ASN A 269 -10.60 12.98 -46.33
N THR A 270 -11.26 13.57 -45.33
CA THR A 270 -12.69 13.93 -45.33
C THR A 270 -12.86 15.43 -45.08
N ARG A 271 -13.99 16.00 -45.52
CA ARG A 271 -14.38 17.39 -45.26
C ARG A 271 -15.41 17.53 -44.15
N ASP A 272 -15.91 16.41 -43.65
CA ASP A 272 -17.02 16.35 -42.70
C ASP A 272 -16.49 16.09 -41.28
N THR A 273 -15.46 16.85 -40.88
CA THR A 273 -14.94 16.88 -39.50
C THR A 273 -14.94 18.32 -39.02
N THR A 274 -15.48 18.54 -37.83
CA THR A 274 -15.49 19.84 -37.18
C THR A 274 -14.35 19.92 -36.16
N TRP A 275 -13.49 20.94 -36.26
CA TRP A 275 -12.23 21.04 -35.49
C TRP A 275 -12.27 22.00 -34.30
N ASN A 276 -13.44 22.53 -33.97
CA ASN A 276 -13.64 23.39 -32.81
C ASN A 276 -15.11 23.36 -32.37
N ILE A 277 -15.35 23.73 -31.12
CA ILE A 277 -16.69 24.06 -30.64
C ILE A 277 -16.90 25.57 -30.62
N GLU A 278 -18.09 26.02 -30.22
CA GLU A 278 -18.28 27.42 -29.81
C GLU A 278 -17.41 27.71 -28.59
N MET A 279 -16.80 28.90 -28.55
CA MET A 279 -15.95 29.33 -27.44
C MET A 279 -16.72 29.21 -26.12
N THR A 280 -16.25 28.31 -25.26
CA THR A 280 -16.95 27.93 -24.03
C THR A 280 -16.02 28.17 -22.84
N SER A 281 -16.53 28.77 -21.76
CA SER A 281 -15.75 28.95 -20.53
C SER A 281 -15.37 27.59 -19.93
N GLY A 282 -14.08 27.42 -19.60
CA GLY A 282 -13.54 26.19 -19.02
C GLY A 282 -12.04 26.08 -19.30
N ARG A 283 -11.28 25.42 -18.42
CA ARG A 283 -9.84 25.23 -18.68
C ARG A 283 -9.65 24.38 -19.93
N ASN A 284 -8.86 24.87 -20.86
CA ASN A 284 -8.44 24.08 -22.01
C ASN A 284 -7.17 23.26 -21.69
N ILE A 285 -6.81 22.37 -22.60
CA ILE A 285 -5.69 21.40 -22.47
C ILE A 285 -4.31 22.07 -22.31
N VAL A 286 -4.17 23.36 -22.61
CA VAL A 286 -2.94 24.15 -22.41
C VAL A 286 -3.07 25.20 -21.30
N GLY A 287 -4.12 25.08 -20.48
CA GLY A 287 -4.32 25.87 -19.28
C GLY A 287 -4.97 27.24 -19.48
N GLY A 288 -5.44 27.57 -20.69
CA GLY A 288 -6.22 28.78 -20.97
C GLY A 288 -7.65 28.70 -20.44
N LYS A 289 -8.34 29.84 -20.35
CA LYS A 289 -9.66 29.98 -19.67
C LYS A 289 -10.86 29.55 -20.52
N TYR A 290 -10.67 29.40 -21.82
CA TYR A 290 -11.72 29.06 -22.77
C TYR A 290 -11.34 27.81 -23.55
N ILE A 291 -12.33 26.93 -23.72
CA ILE A 291 -12.29 25.79 -24.62
C ILE A 291 -12.81 26.26 -25.98
N GLY A 292 -12.08 25.93 -27.04
CA GLY A 292 -12.43 26.28 -28.41
C GLY A 292 -12.04 25.15 -29.35
N GLY A 293 -10.94 25.35 -30.07
CA GLY A 293 -10.31 24.40 -30.97
C GLY A 293 -9.19 23.62 -30.31
N ASN A 294 -8.16 23.27 -31.09
CA ASN A 294 -7.06 22.42 -30.69
C ASN A 294 -5.74 23.21 -30.59
N PHE A 295 -4.77 22.64 -29.88
CA PHE A 295 -3.40 23.16 -29.83
C PHE A 295 -2.53 22.46 -30.88
N TRP A 296 -2.13 23.20 -31.91
CA TRP A 296 -1.38 22.74 -33.08
C TRP A 296 0.11 23.05 -32.95
N ALA A 297 0.85 22.16 -32.30
CA ALA A 297 2.30 22.27 -32.07
C ALA A 297 3.13 21.49 -33.09
N LYS A 298 4.44 21.79 -33.14
CA LYS A 298 5.45 20.96 -33.79
C LYS A 298 6.61 20.70 -32.84
N PRO A 299 7.32 19.55 -32.99
CA PRO A 299 8.43 19.21 -32.10
C PRO A 299 9.57 20.23 -32.08
N ASP A 300 9.75 20.98 -33.17
CA ASP A 300 10.77 22.03 -33.32
C ASP A 300 10.35 23.41 -32.75
N GLY A 301 9.15 23.51 -32.17
CA GLY A 301 8.63 24.76 -31.61
C GLY A 301 7.95 25.67 -32.64
N THR A 302 7.89 25.29 -33.92
CA THR A 302 7.36 26.13 -35.00
C THR A 302 5.88 25.86 -35.32
N GLY A 303 5.18 25.15 -34.46
CA GLY A 303 3.75 24.88 -34.62
C GLY A 303 2.95 26.18 -34.66
N PHE A 304 1.78 26.12 -35.32
CA PHE A 304 0.89 27.27 -35.43
C PHE A 304 0.56 27.83 -34.06
N SER A 305 0.06 27.00 -33.15
CA SER A 305 -0.33 27.43 -31.80
C SER A 305 0.85 27.95 -30.98
N GLN A 306 2.07 27.50 -31.27
CA GLN A 306 3.28 27.95 -30.57
C GLN A 306 3.75 29.34 -31.01
N THR A 307 3.29 29.82 -32.17
CA THR A 307 3.76 31.06 -32.81
C THR A 307 2.63 32.05 -33.11
N ALA A 308 1.37 31.63 -32.99
CA ALA A 308 0.21 32.45 -33.24
C ALA A 308 0.07 33.59 -32.22
N THR A 309 -0.53 34.69 -32.66
CA THR A 309 -0.81 35.85 -31.81
C THR A 309 -2.13 35.66 -31.06
N ASP A 310 -2.11 36.04 -29.79
CA ASP A 310 -3.27 36.18 -28.91
C ASP A 310 -3.20 37.57 -28.28
N ALA A 311 -3.69 38.57 -29.01
CA ALA A 311 -3.60 39.97 -28.62
C ALA A 311 -4.58 40.33 -27.49
N ASN A 312 -5.66 39.58 -27.35
CA ASN A 312 -6.68 39.80 -26.33
C ASN A 312 -6.40 39.03 -25.01
N GLY A 313 -5.47 38.08 -25.03
CA GLY A 313 -5.01 37.29 -23.88
C GLY A 313 -6.04 36.27 -23.40
N ASP A 314 -6.96 35.83 -24.25
CA ASP A 314 -8.02 34.88 -23.89
C ASP A 314 -7.57 33.41 -23.99
N GLY A 315 -6.38 33.15 -24.56
CA GLY A 315 -5.81 31.81 -24.73
C GLY A 315 -6.24 31.12 -26.04
N ILE A 316 -6.91 31.84 -26.94
CA ILE A 316 -7.27 31.44 -28.30
C ILE A 316 -6.53 32.34 -29.30
N ALA A 317 -6.07 31.79 -30.42
CA ALA A 317 -5.41 32.62 -31.42
C ALA A 317 -6.40 33.56 -32.11
N ASP A 318 -5.95 34.77 -32.44
CA ASP A 318 -6.73 35.74 -33.22
C ASP A 318 -6.92 35.33 -34.70
N SER A 319 -6.25 34.26 -35.13
CA SER A 319 -6.30 33.74 -36.50
C SER A 319 -6.63 32.26 -36.50
N SER A 320 -7.41 31.82 -37.50
CA SER A 320 -7.75 30.40 -37.68
C SER A 320 -6.56 29.58 -38.17
N TYR A 321 -6.47 28.34 -37.71
CA TYR A 321 -5.52 27.36 -38.26
C TYR A 321 -6.15 26.71 -39.50
N ILE A 322 -5.44 26.79 -40.64
CA ILE A 322 -5.92 26.29 -41.93
C ILE A 322 -4.86 25.38 -42.54
N ASP A 323 -5.22 24.11 -42.73
CA ASP A 323 -4.48 23.16 -43.57
C ASP A 323 -5.39 22.67 -44.71
N SER A 324 -5.38 23.42 -45.82
CA SER A 324 -6.23 23.15 -46.98
C SER A 324 -5.91 21.82 -47.68
N LYS A 325 -4.71 21.26 -47.49
CA LYS A 325 -4.35 19.96 -48.09
C LYS A 325 -5.03 18.81 -47.38
N ASN A 326 -5.21 18.96 -46.06
CA ASN A 326 -5.84 17.96 -45.20
C ASN A 326 -7.25 18.39 -44.77
N TYR A 327 -7.90 19.35 -45.44
CA TYR A 327 -9.27 19.78 -45.08
C TYR A 327 -9.47 20.19 -43.60
N VAL A 328 -8.43 20.64 -42.92
CA VAL A 328 -8.51 21.08 -41.52
C VAL A 328 -8.71 22.60 -41.49
N ILE A 329 -9.79 23.03 -40.87
CA ILE A 329 -10.04 24.43 -40.52
C ILE A 329 -10.49 24.47 -39.07
N ASP A 330 -9.60 24.97 -38.21
CA ASP A 330 -9.90 25.22 -36.80
C ASP A 330 -10.02 26.73 -36.61
N TYR A 331 -11.23 27.18 -36.28
CA TYR A 331 -11.53 28.60 -36.14
C TYR A 331 -11.09 29.18 -34.80
N LEU A 332 -10.86 28.35 -33.78
CA LEU A 332 -10.53 28.78 -32.41
C LEU A 332 -9.30 28.04 -31.87
N PRO A 333 -8.17 28.00 -32.61
CA PRO A 333 -7.01 27.23 -32.19
C PRO A 333 -6.44 27.77 -30.88
N LEU A 334 -6.04 26.88 -29.99
CA LEU A 334 -5.52 27.24 -28.67
C LEU A 334 -4.09 27.81 -28.79
N VAL A 335 -3.69 28.72 -27.90
CA VAL A 335 -2.32 29.25 -27.80
C VAL A 335 -1.77 29.11 -26.37
N PRO A 336 -0.44 29.13 -26.16
CA PRO A 336 0.12 29.02 -24.82
C PRO A 336 -0.08 30.32 -24.05
N VAL A 337 -0.45 30.23 -22.77
CA VAL A 337 -0.70 31.39 -21.92
C VAL A 337 0.62 32.02 -21.46
N SER A 338 1.32 32.80 -22.31
CA SER A 338 2.56 33.61 -22.09
C SER A 338 3.70 33.06 -21.18
N ASN A 339 3.62 31.80 -20.78
CA ASN A 339 4.66 30.96 -20.20
C ASN A 339 4.14 29.53 -20.39
N PRO A 340 4.77 28.66 -21.19
CA PRO A 340 4.28 27.31 -21.39
C PRO A 340 4.45 26.54 -20.08
N GLN A 341 3.44 26.58 -19.21
CA GLN A 341 3.28 25.49 -18.27
C GLN A 341 2.62 24.38 -19.08
N GLN A 342 3.44 23.42 -19.50
CA GLN A 342 2.99 22.08 -19.84
C GLN A 342 1.81 21.72 -18.92
N PRO A 343 0.67 21.19 -19.42
CA PRO A 343 -0.48 20.89 -18.58
C PRO A 343 -0.02 20.10 -17.37
N VAL A 344 -0.04 20.77 -16.21
CA VAL A 344 0.45 20.16 -15.00
C VAL A 344 -0.68 19.29 -14.51
N LEU A 345 -0.60 17.99 -14.82
CA LEU A 345 -1.48 16.99 -14.26
C LEU A 345 -1.36 17.04 -12.72
N PRO A 346 -2.45 16.78 -11.98
CA PRO A 346 -2.30 16.62 -10.55
C PRO A 346 -1.37 15.43 -10.31
N VAL A 347 -0.52 15.52 -9.29
CA VAL A 347 0.33 14.39 -8.89
C VAL A 347 -0.16 13.95 -7.53
N ALA A 348 -0.85 12.83 -7.49
CA ALA A 348 -1.40 12.25 -6.28
C ALA A 348 -0.27 11.83 -5.36
N ASN A 349 -0.26 12.38 -4.15
CA ASN A 349 0.68 11.97 -3.14
C ASN A 349 0.08 12.13 -1.75
N PHE A 350 0.41 11.22 -0.84
CA PHE A 350 0.03 11.38 0.55
C PHE A 350 0.95 10.62 1.49
N SER A 351 0.85 10.98 2.76
CA SER A 351 1.50 10.28 3.86
C SER A 351 0.45 9.78 4.86
N THR A 352 0.85 8.75 5.61
CA THR A 352 0.08 8.18 6.72
C THR A 352 0.96 8.15 7.96
N SER A 353 0.38 8.34 9.15
CA SER A 353 1.15 8.26 10.41
C SER A 353 1.73 6.87 10.66
N VAL A 354 1.00 5.82 10.25
CA VAL A 354 1.38 4.41 10.33
C VAL A 354 0.87 3.68 9.09
N THR A 355 1.48 2.55 8.74
CA THR A 355 1.03 1.64 7.67
C THR A 355 0.72 0.25 8.18
N SER A 356 0.94 -0.01 9.46
CA SER A 356 0.52 -1.24 10.11
C SER A 356 0.34 -1.04 11.61
N GLY A 357 -0.44 -1.93 12.22
CA GLY A 357 -0.62 -1.96 13.67
C GLY A 357 -1.72 -2.93 14.08
N TYR A 358 -2.20 -2.80 15.31
CA TYR A 358 -3.28 -3.64 15.81
C TYR A 358 -4.63 -2.91 15.75
N ALA A 359 -5.71 -3.66 15.50
CA ALA A 359 -7.06 -3.16 15.66
C ALA A 359 -7.36 -2.79 17.14
N PRO A 360 -8.01 -1.63 17.43
CA PRO A 360 -8.34 -0.56 16.49
C PRO A 360 -7.11 0.27 16.10
N LEU A 361 -6.83 0.38 14.79
CA LEU A 361 -5.68 1.11 14.27
C LEU A 361 -6.10 2.53 13.87
N THR A 362 -5.56 3.53 14.56
CA THR A 362 -5.76 4.95 14.23
C THR A 362 -4.69 5.41 13.24
N VAL A 363 -5.10 5.89 12.07
CA VAL A 363 -4.22 6.36 11.01
C VAL A 363 -4.55 7.82 10.67
N GLN A 364 -3.57 8.70 10.76
CA GLN A 364 -3.66 10.06 10.24
C GLN A 364 -3.28 10.03 8.76
N PHE A 365 -4.17 10.50 7.90
CA PHE A 365 -3.93 10.72 6.48
C PHE A 365 -3.61 12.19 6.23
N THR A 366 -2.60 12.46 5.40
CA THR A 366 -2.24 13.82 4.99
C THR A 366 -1.92 13.84 3.51
N ASP A 367 -2.75 14.57 2.76
CA ASP A 367 -2.57 14.86 1.33
C ASP A 367 -1.32 15.73 1.11
N LEU A 368 -0.42 15.21 0.29
CA LEU A 368 0.82 15.84 -0.18
C LEU A 368 0.79 16.07 -1.70
N SER A 369 -0.38 15.98 -2.32
CA SER A 369 -0.54 16.03 -3.77
C SER A 369 -0.21 17.41 -4.32
N GLU A 370 0.36 17.41 -5.52
CA GLU A 370 0.72 18.63 -6.23
C GLU A 370 -0.32 18.93 -7.31
N ASN A 371 -0.53 20.22 -7.59
CA ASN A 371 -1.38 20.69 -8.68
C ASN A 371 -2.84 20.21 -8.62
N ALA A 372 -3.34 19.79 -7.46
CA ALA A 372 -4.70 19.29 -7.25
C ALA A 372 -5.67 20.41 -6.82
N VAL A 373 -6.85 20.46 -7.45
CA VAL A 373 -7.97 21.35 -7.10
C VAL A 373 -9.00 20.61 -6.25
N SER A 374 -9.23 19.32 -6.51
CA SER A 374 -10.12 18.45 -5.74
C SER A 374 -9.41 17.20 -5.24
N ARG A 375 -9.98 16.56 -4.21
CA ARG A 375 -9.47 15.34 -3.60
C ARG A 375 -10.61 14.48 -3.06
N SER A 376 -10.49 13.18 -3.21
CA SER A 376 -11.40 12.18 -2.65
C SER A 376 -10.59 11.01 -2.11
N TRP A 377 -10.92 10.60 -0.90
CA TRP A 377 -10.32 9.47 -0.20
C TRP A 377 -11.29 8.31 -0.16
N ASP A 378 -10.80 7.15 -0.52
CA ASP A 378 -11.44 5.85 -0.37
C ASP A 378 -10.47 5.01 0.49
N ILE A 379 -10.74 4.89 1.79
CA ILE A 379 -9.75 4.37 2.76
C ILE A 379 -9.70 2.84 2.80
N ASN A 380 -10.66 2.17 2.16
CA ASN A 380 -10.78 0.72 2.05
C ASN A 380 -10.79 0.23 0.58
N ASN A 381 -10.69 1.13 -0.40
CA ASN A 381 -10.71 0.88 -1.84
C ASN A 381 -11.94 0.08 -2.29
N ASP A 382 -13.10 0.43 -1.73
CA ASP A 382 -14.39 -0.21 -2.03
C ASP A 382 -15.18 0.50 -3.15
N GLY A 383 -14.64 1.60 -3.67
CA GLY A 383 -15.26 2.42 -4.71
C GLY A 383 -16.17 3.52 -4.17
N THR A 384 -16.29 3.65 -2.85
CA THR A 384 -17.04 4.74 -2.19
C THR A 384 -16.09 5.80 -1.64
N VAL A 385 -16.52 7.07 -1.67
CA VAL A 385 -15.72 8.17 -1.13
C VAL A 385 -16.03 8.34 0.36
N ASP A 386 -15.04 8.11 1.19
CA ASP A 386 -15.11 8.25 2.64
C ASP A 386 -14.78 9.67 3.13
N ASN A 387 -13.89 10.39 2.43
CA ASN A 387 -13.45 11.73 2.87
C ASN A 387 -12.98 12.63 1.70
N THR A 388 -12.97 13.95 1.91
CA THR A 388 -12.46 14.95 0.94
C THR A 388 -11.54 16.00 1.59
N SER A 389 -11.21 15.84 2.87
CA SER A 389 -10.35 16.75 3.62
C SER A 389 -8.88 16.57 3.25
N LYS A 390 -8.09 17.65 3.37
CA LYS A 390 -6.63 17.60 3.11
C LYS A 390 -5.89 16.73 4.14
N SER A 391 -6.39 16.67 5.37
CA SER A 391 -5.82 15.85 6.44
C SER A 391 -6.93 15.44 7.39
N PHE A 392 -6.97 14.16 7.80
CA PHE A 392 -7.98 13.62 8.71
C PHE A 392 -7.48 12.33 9.36
N VAL A 393 -8.14 11.92 10.44
CA VAL A 393 -7.90 10.65 11.12
C VAL A 393 -8.97 9.64 10.73
N TYR A 394 -8.56 8.41 10.44
CA TYR A 394 -9.45 7.27 10.28
C TYR A 394 -9.07 6.16 11.26
N VAL A 395 -10.06 5.40 11.75
CA VAL A 395 -9.87 4.32 12.70
C VAL A 395 -10.35 3.01 12.10
N TYR A 396 -9.42 2.11 11.78
CA TYR A 396 -9.73 0.76 11.34
C TYR A 396 -10.06 -0.13 12.54
N GLN A 397 -11.33 -0.50 12.68
CA GLN A 397 -11.83 -1.23 13.85
C GLN A 397 -11.52 -2.73 13.82
N GLU A 398 -11.43 -3.31 12.62
CA GLU A 398 -11.26 -4.75 12.44
C GLU A 398 -9.87 -5.08 11.87
N PRO A 399 -9.30 -6.24 12.20
CA PRO A 399 -8.13 -6.76 11.50
C PRO A 399 -8.42 -6.98 10.01
N GLY A 400 -7.49 -6.57 9.16
CA GLY A 400 -7.60 -6.66 7.71
C GLY A 400 -6.47 -5.95 7.01
N ASN A 401 -6.30 -6.25 5.72
CA ASN A 401 -5.46 -5.47 4.83
C ASN A 401 -6.35 -4.50 4.07
N TYR A 402 -6.19 -3.21 4.34
CA TYR A 402 -6.94 -2.15 3.69
C TYR A 402 -6.02 -1.43 2.70
N THR A 403 -6.57 -0.98 1.59
CA THR A 403 -5.85 -0.11 0.64
C THR A 403 -6.51 1.25 0.69
N ALA A 404 -5.77 2.27 1.12
CA ALA A 404 -6.24 3.64 1.08
C ALA A 404 -5.87 4.25 -0.28
N LYS A 405 -6.86 4.74 -1.03
CA LYS A 405 -6.71 5.43 -2.32
C LYS A 405 -7.03 6.92 -2.13
N LEU A 406 -6.07 7.77 -2.51
CA LEU A 406 -6.29 9.18 -2.73
C LEU A 406 -6.42 9.42 -4.23
N THR A 407 -7.57 9.91 -4.67
CA THR A 407 -7.77 10.42 -6.02
C THR A 407 -7.81 11.94 -5.95
N VAL A 408 -6.96 12.59 -6.74
CA VAL A 408 -6.94 14.05 -6.87
C VAL A 408 -7.24 14.45 -8.30
N SER A 409 -7.90 15.58 -8.46
CA SER A 409 -8.18 16.12 -9.78
C SER A 409 -7.82 17.59 -9.87
N ASN A 410 -7.46 18.01 -11.07
CA ASN A 410 -7.57 19.38 -11.48
C ASN A 410 -8.29 19.42 -12.83
N GLU A 411 -8.39 20.62 -13.37
CA GLU A 411 -9.00 20.89 -14.66
C GLU A 411 -8.23 20.29 -15.87
N ASN A 412 -7.00 19.79 -15.67
CA ASN A 412 -6.19 19.11 -16.69
C ASN A 412 -6.29 17.56 -16.62
N GLY A 413 -6.83 16.99 -15.54
CA GLY A 413 -6.92 15.54 -15.39
C GLY A 413 -7.04 15.06 -13.94
N THR A 414 -6.91 13.76 -13.76
CA THR A 414 -6.94 13.09 -12.46
C THR A 414 -5.70 12.24 -12.29
N ASP A 415 -5.21 12.13 -11.06
CA ASP A 415 -4.21 11.16 -10.67
C ASP A 415 -4.64 10.49 -9.37
N SER A 416 -4.15 9.28 -9.14
CA SER A 416 -4.45 8.58 -7.91
C SER A 416 -3.24 7.85 -7.36
N LYS A 417 -3.16 7.80 -6.04
CA LYS A 417 -2.12 7.05 -5.33
C LYS A 417 -2.77 6.18 -4.29
N THR A 418 -2.25 4.97 -4.14
CA THR A 418 -2.68 4.02 -3.12
C THR A 418 -1.59 3.79 -2.08
N ARG A 419 -1.99 3.38 -0.88
CA ARG A 419 -1.10 2.91 0.18
C ARG A 419 -1.80 1.86 1.03
N ASP A 420 -1.12 0.76 1.30
CA ASP A 420 -1.65 -0.32 2.14
C ASP A 420 -1.55 0.01 3.63
N ILE A 421 -2.60 -0.36 4.36
CA ILE A 421 -2.70 -0.31 5.82
C ILE A 421 -2.99 -1.72 6.33
N ILE A 422 -2.03 -2.30 7.05
CA ILE A 422 -2.11 -3.66 7.59
C ILE A 422 -2.59 -3.61 9.05
N VAL A 423 -3.83 -3.98 9.28
CA VAL A 423 -4.43 -4.03 10.61
C VAL A 423 -4.41 -5.48 11.09
N THR A 424 -3.65 -5.77 12.12
CA THR A 424 -3.50 -7.10 12.68
C THR A 424 -4.35 -7.27 13.94
N LYS A 425 -4.73 -8.51 14.23
CA LYS A 425 -5.39 -8.83 15.50
C LYS A 425 -4.37 -8.83 16.62
N PHE A 426 -4.65 -8.14 17.72
CA PHE A 426 -3.85 -8.26 18.94
C PHE A 426 -4.22 -9.55 19.67
N ILE A 427 -3.25 -10.46 19.83
CA ILE A 427 -3.46 -11.77 20.48
C ILE A 427 -2.68 -11.80 21.81
N ILE A 428 -3.37 -12.12 22.91
CA ILE A 428 -2.76 -12.29 24.23
C ILE A 428 -2.73 -13.78 24.57
N TYR A 429 -1.52 -14.35 24.54
CA TYR A 429 -1.28 -15.72 24.99
C TYR A 429 -1.24 -15.82 26.52
N PRO A 430 -1.58 -16.98 27.10
CA PRO A 430 -1.45 -17.20 28.54
C PRO A 430 0.03 -17.33 28.90
N VAL A 431 0.38 -16.94 30.12
CA VAL A 431 1.74 -17.11 30.68
C VAL A 431 1.63 -18.01 31.89
N ALA A 432 2.17 -19.23 31.82
CA ALA A 432 2.21 -20.13 32.96
C ALA A 432 3.17 -19.62 34.02
N ASP A 433 2.71 -19.57 35.26
CA ASP A 433 3.58 -19.36 36.42
C ASP A 433 2.98 -20.02 37.66
N PHE A 434 3.82 -20.40 38.61
CA PHE A 434 3.36 -20.94 39.88
C PHE A 434 4.35 -20.77 41.02
N SER A 435 3.85 -20.94 42.24
CA SER A 435 4.63 -21.04 43.47
C SER A 435 4.32 -22.33 44.22
N THR A 436 5.29 -22.80 45.01
CA THR A 436 5.08 -23.88 45.99
C THR A 436 5.39 -23.40 47.40
N ASN A 437 4.80 -24.03 48.42
CA ASN A 437 5.12 -23.72 49.82
C ASN A 437 6.50 -24.25 50.24
N VAL A 438 6.95 -25.35 49.64
CA VAL A 438 8.26 -25.97 49.84
C VAL A 438 8.78 -26.54 48.53
N THR A 439 10.09 -26.62 48.35
CA THR A 439 10.74 -27.25 47.18
C THR A 439 11.55 -28.49 47.55
N SER A 440 11.71 -28.77 48.84
CA SER A 440 12.38 -29.98 49.33
C SER A 440 11.94 -30.34 50.75
N GLY A 441 12.07 -31.62 51.12
CA GLY A 441 11.78 -32.11 52.47
C GLY A 441 11.89 -33.64 52.59
N TYR A 442 11.36 -34.19 53.68
CA TYR A 442 11.39 -35.63 53.92
C TYR A 442 10.10 -36.31 53.44
N SER A 443 10.21 -37.57 53.03
CA SER A 443 9.04 -38.38 52.69
C SER A 443 8.24 -38.79 53.95
N PRO A 444 6.90 -38.71 53.97
CA PRO A 444 6.04 -38.18 52.91
C PRO A 444 6.01 -36.64 52.90
N LEU A 445 6.30 -36.04 51.73
CA LEU A 445 6.33 -34.57 51.57
C LEU A 445 5.04 -34.06 50.95
N SER A 446 4.29 -33.24 51.68
CA SER A 446 3.11 -32.55 51.16
C SER A 446 3.50 -31.19 50.58
N VAL A 447 3.25 -30.99 49.28
CA VAL A 447 3.54 -29.73 48.57
C VAL A 447 2.24 -29.12 48.07
N LEU A 448 1.98 -27.88 48.47
CA LEU A 448 0.90 -27.05 47.93
C LEU A 448 1.43 -26.33 46.69
N PHE A 449 0.82 -26.61 45.54
CA PHE A 449 1.04 -25.90 44.29
C PHE A 449 0.00 -24.80 44.15
N THR A 450 0.42 -23.58 43.82
CA THR A 450 -0.44 -22.42 43.64
C THR A 450 -0.18 -21.78 42.29
N ASP A 451 -1.19 -21.76 41.44
CA ASP A 451 -1.18 -21.10 40.14
C ASP A 451 -1.01 -19.58 40.28
N LYS A 452 -0.08 -19.04 39.48
CA LYS A 452 0.20 -17.61 39.32
C LYS A 452 0.14 -17.19 37.85
N SER A 453 -0.43 -18.05 37.00
CA SER A 453 -0.52 -17.84 35.57
C SER A 453 -1.35 -16.60 35.22
N GLN A 454 -0.94 -15.91 34.16
CA GLN A 454 -1.60 -14.71 33.67
C GLN A 454 -2.36 -15.04 32.38
N ASN A 455 -3.48 -14.34 32.16
CA ASN A 455 -4.31 -14.46 30.96
C ASN A 455 -4.78 -15.89 30.65
N ALA A 456 -4.92 -16.74 31.67
CA ALA A 456 -5.27 -18.16 31.54
C ALA A 456 -6.74 -18.40 31.94
N THR A 457 -7.48 -19.12 31.10
CA THR A 457 -8.83 -19.60 31.43
C THR A 457 -8.80 -21.01 32.01
N SER A 458 -7.82 -21.83 31.60
CA SER A 458 -7.58 -23.19 32.09
C SER A 458 -6.09 -23.45 32.33
N ARG A 459 -5.80 -24.53 33.07
CA ARG A 459 -4.43 -24.93 33.40
C ARG A 459 -4.34 -26.45 33.56
N ASN A 460 -3.15 -26.99 33.29
CA ASN A 460 -2.84 -28.41 33.46
C ASN A 460 -1.54 -28.53 34.28
N TRP A 461 -1.62 -29.25 35.39
CA TRP A 461 -0.49 -29.63 36.23
C TRP A 461 -0.04 -31.03 35.88
N ASP A 462 1.25 -31.19 35.59
CA ASP A 462 1.90 -32.47 35.34
C ASP A 462 3.03 -32.67 36.37
N ILE A 463 2.86 -33.66 37.26
CA ILE A 463 3.78 -34.07 38.30
C ILE A 463 4.54 -35.30 37.81
N GLY A 464 5.84 -35.15 37.57
CA GLY A 464 6.68 -36.16 36.94
C GLY A 464 7.07 -35.81 35.51
N ASN A 465 6.38 -34.82 34.91
CA ASN A 465 6.58 -34.36 33.54
C ASN A 465 6.52 -35.53 32.54
N ASP A 466 5.57 -36.43 32.77
CA ASP A 466 5.38 -37.67 32.01
C ASP A 466 4.26 -37.56 30.96
N GLY A 467 3.60 -36.41 30.89
CA GLY A 467 2.49 -36.11 29.99
C GLY A 467 1.11 -36.38 30.59
N THR A 468 1.04 -36.91 31.81
CA THR A 468 -0.19 -37.10 32.56
C THR A 468 -0.57 -35.80 33.28
N VAL A 469 -1.86 -35.50 33.37
CA VAL A 469 -2.35 -34.31 34.08
C VAL A 469 -2.94 -34.73 35.43
N GLU A 470 -2.25 -34.40 36.51
CA GLU A 470 -2.68 -34.71 37.88
C GLU A 470 -3.71 -33.72 38.40
N SER A 471 -3.71 -32.49 37.89
CA SER A 471 -4.71 -31.49 38.30
C SER A 471 -4.95 -30.40 37.27
N THR A 472 -6.13 -29.80 37.33
CA THR A 472 -6.51 -28.58 36.60
C THR A 472 -6.97 -27.45 37.53
N ASN A 473 -6.88 -27.67 38.85
CA ASN A 473 -7.28 -26.71 39.87
C ASN A 473 -6.25 -25.56 39.98
N ALA A 474 -6.70 -24.36 40.33
CA ALA A 474 -5.82 -23.22 40.55
C ALA A 474 -4.86 -23.42 41.73
N SER A 475 -5.20 -24.26 42.70
CA SER A 475 -4.27 -24.69 43.73
C SER A 475 -4.64 -26.09 44.20
N PHE A 476 -3.65 -26.95 44.45
CA PHE A 476 -3.87 -28.29 44.97
C PHE A 476 -2.65 -28.78 45.76
N VAL A 477 -2.87 -29.74 46.65
CA VAL A 477 -1.81 -30.39 47.41
C VAL A 477 -1.49 -31.73 46.77
N TYR A 478 -0.21 -31.99 46.54
CA TYR A 478 0.29 -33.30 46.11
C TYR A 478 1.22 -33.86 47.19
N VAL A 479 1.09 -35.16 47.50
CA VAL A 479 1.87 -35.84 48.54
C VAL A 479 2.85 -36.80 47.88
N PHE A 480 4.14 -36.49 47.98
CA PHE A 480 5.21 -37.37 47.52
C PHE A 480 5.55 -38.37 48.61
N THR A 481 5.18 -39.64 48.41
CA THR A 481 5.32 -40.71 49.41
C THR A 481 6.65 -41.46 49.35
N ASN A 482 7.46 -41.21 48.32
CA ASN A 482 8.77 -41.83 48.15
C ASN A 482 9.87 -40.77 48.00
N PRO A 483 11.08 -41.03 48.51
CA PRO A 483 12.26 -40.21 48.22
C PRO A 483 12.56 -40.19 46.71
N GLY A 484 12.95 -39.04 46.19
CA GLY A 484 13.18 -38.85 44.76
C GLY A 484 13.28 -37.39 44.35
N THR A 485 13.57 -37.16 43.08
CA THR A 485 13.56 -35.82 42.46
C THR A 485 12.47 -35.80 41.41
N TYR A 486 11.43 -35.00 41.63
CA TYR A 486 10.23 -34.96 40.80
C TYR A 486 10.18 -33.65 40.03
N PRO A 487 10.31 -33.67 38.68
CA PRO A 487 10.03 -32.49 37.88
C PRO A 487 8.52 -32.23 37.90
N VAL A 488 8.13 -30.96 37.93
CA VAL A 488 6.73 -30.54 37.90
C VAL A 488 6.59 -29.50 36.81
N SER A 489 5.52 -29.59 36.02
CA SER A 489 5.18 -28.59 35.03
C SER A 489 3.76 -28.06 35.18
N LEU A 490 3.58 -26.79 34.85
CA LEU A 490 2.29 -26.14 34.71
C LEU A 490 2.19 -25.57 33.30
N THR A 491 1.11 -25.92 32.62
CA THR A 491 0.75 -25.34 31.33
C THR A 491 -0.53 -24.52 31.48
N ALA A 492 -0.51 -23.26 31.04
CA ALA A 492 -1.66 -22.37 31.08
C ALA A 492 -2.29 -22.26 29.69
N ILE A 493 -3.61 -22.19 29.61
CA ILE A 493 -4.36 -22.24 28.35
C ILE A 493 -5.42 -21.14 28.35
N ASN A 494 -5.61 -20.51 27.19
CA ASN A 494 -6.75 -19.63 26.92
C ASN A 494 -7.26 -19.84 25.48
N GLU A 495 -8.28 -19.07 25.09
CA GLU A 495 -8.86 -19.11 23.74
C GLU A 495 -7.86 -18.84 22.60
N ASN A 496 -6.75 -18.16 22.90
CA ASN A 496 -5.71 -17.81 21.93
C ASN A 496 -4.62 -18.87 21.83
N GLY A 497 -4.55 -19.83 22.77
CA GLY A 497 -3.63 -20.96 22.71
C GLY A 497 -3.07 -21.37 24.06
N THR A 498 -1.91 -22.04 24.01
CA THR A 498 -1.28 -22.71 25.15
C THR A 498 0.08 -22.10 25.43
N SER A 499 0.38 -21.81 26.70
CA SER A 499 1.68 -21.28 27.11
C SER A 499 2.76 -22.36 26.99
N PRO A 500 4.04 -21.98 26.85
CA PRO A 500 5.14 -22.86 27.24
C PRO A 500 4.94 -23.30 28.69
N ALA A 501 5.29 -24.56 28.99
CA ALA A 501 5.16 -25.08 30.34
C ALA A 501 6.18 -24.42 31.29
N LYS A 502 5.70 -23.91 32.44
CA LYS A 502 6.55 -23.50 33.55
C LYS A 502 6.97 -24.76 34.31
N THR A 503 8.25 -24.94 34.58
CA THR A 503 8.75 -26.12 35.33
C THR A 503 9.42 -25.76 36.65
N ALA A 504 9.33 -26.67 37.61
CA ALA A 504 10.08 -26.67 38.87
C ALA A 504 10.49 -28.10 39.25
N THR A 505 11.27 -28.26 40.31
CA THR A 505 11.71 -29.57 40.81
C THR A 505 11.45 -29.66 42.31
N ILE A 506 10.86 -30.78 42.75
CA ILE A 506 10.65 -31.10 44.16
C ILE A 506 11.60 -32.23 44.56
N THR A 507 12.40 -32.01 45.60
CA THR A 507 13.35 -33.00 46.12
C THR A 507 12.87 -33.61 47.43
N VAL A 508 12.62 -34.91 47.44
CA VAL A 508 12.16 -35.66 48.61
C VAL A 508 13.28 -36.58 49.09
N THR A 509 13.63 -36.49 50.36
CA THR A 509 14.72 -37.26 50.98
C THR A 509 14.21 -38.17 52.10
N THR A 510 15.01 -39.14 52.53
CA THR A 510 14.73 -39.93 53.73
C THR A 510 15.22 -39.20 54.98
N GLU A 511 14.45 -39.26 56.05
CA GLU A 511 14.86 -38.70 57.35
C GLU A 511 15.94 -39.62 57.96
N GLU A 512 17.18 -39.16 58.02
CA GLU A 512 18.27 -39.90 58.69
C GLU A 512 18.40 -39.43 60.15
N SER A 513 18.24 -40.38 61.07
CA SER A 513 18.57 -40.19 62.49
C SER A 513 20.09 -40.01 62.67
N SER A 514 20.46 -38.92 63.32
CA SER A 514 21.81 -38.45 63.67
C SER A 514 22.89 -39.51 63.95
N SER A 515 24.09 -39.36 63.36
CA SER A 515 25.37 -39.52 64.08
C SER A 515 26.55 -38.84 63.38
N SER A 516 27.56 -38.51 64.20
CA SER A 516 28.81 -37.78 64.01
C SER A 516 29.71 -38.13 62.80
N GLY A 517 30.46 -37.12 62.32
CA GLY A 517 31.75 -37.35 61.66
C GLY A 517 32.20 -36.21 60.75
N GLY A 518 32.98 -35.27 61.28
CA GLY A 518 33.66 -34.28 60.46
C GLY A 518 34.89 -34.85 59.76
N SER A 519 35.11 -34.46 58.49
CA SER A 519 36.43 -34.18 57.94
C SER A 519 36.29 -33.50 56.58
N SER A 520 36.89 -32.31 56.51
CA SER A 520 37.08 -31.49 55.32
C SER A 520 37.90 -32.18 54.24
N HIS A 521 37.43 -32.12 52.99
CA HIS A 521 38.34 -31.97 51.85
C HIS A 521 37.81 -30.88 50.91
N HIS A 522 38.54 -29.76 50.89
CA HIS A 522 38.47 -28.76 49.85
C HIS A 522 38.82 -29.40 48.51
N SER A 523 37.85 -29.41 47.60
CA SER A 523 38.12 -29.40 46.16
C SER A 523 37.59 -28.09 45.60
N SER A 524 38.51 -27.14 45.48
CA SER A 524 38.36 -25.94 44.68
C SER A 524 37.94 -26.30 43.25
N GLY A 525 36.80 -25.76 42.80
CA GLY A 525 36.25 -26.05 41.47
C GLY A 525 35.40 -24.91 40.92
N GLY A 526 36.04 -23.78 40.64
CA GLY A 526 35.65 -22.86 39.56
C GLY A 526 34.35 -22.08 39.71
N GLY A 527 34.42 -20.96 40.42
CA GLY A 527 33.49 -19.85 40.18
C GLY A 527 33.61 -19.39 38.73
N GLY A 528 32.54 -19.53 37.96
CA GLY A 528 32.40 -18.90 36.64
C GLY A 528 32.20 -17.40 36.83
N GLY A 529 33.29 -16.69 37.06
CA GLY A 529 33.32 -15.24 37.15
C GLY A 529 32.82 -14.63 35.85
N ALA A 530 31.73 -13.86 35.94
CA ALA A 530 31.37 -12.91 34.90
C ALA A 530 32.56 -11.97 34.70
N GLY A 531 33.05 -11.85 33.46
CA GLY A 531 34.05 -10.85 33.13
C GLY A 531 33.58 -9.48 33.60
N GLY A 532 34.27 -8.92 34.60
CA GLY A 532 33.93 -7.61 35.14
C GLY A 532 34.07 -6.54 34.07
N SER A 533 33.18 -5.55 34.10
CA SER A 533 33.27 -4.40 33.21
C SER A 533 34.58 -3.63 33.46
N PRO A 534 35.37 -3.35 32.41
CA PRO A 534 36.53 -2.47 32.50
C PRO A 534 36.14 -0.97 32.60
N GLU A 535 34.84 -0.62 32.54
CA GLU A 535 34.37 0.75 32.71
C GLU A 535 34.43 1.16 34.20
N PRO A 536 34.98 2.36 34.52
CA PRO A 536 34.93 2.88 35.88
C PRO A 536 33.49 2.96 36.39
N GLN A 537 33.24 2.40 37.59
CA GLN A 537 31.89 2.41 38.19
C GLN A 537 31.31 3.82 38.34
N THR A 538 32.15 4.85 38.45
CA THR A 538 31.75 6.26 38.50
C THR A 538 31.02 6.71 37.23
N ASN A 539 31.36 6.14 36.06
CA ASN A 539 30.76 6.46 34.75
C ASN A 539 29.55 5.58 34.40
N VAL A 540 29.35 4.45 35.07
CA VAL A 540 28.17 3.60 34.86
C VAL A 540 26.93 4.28 35.49
N GLN A 541 25.92 4.58 34.68
CA GLN A 541 24.65 5.15 35.15
C GLN A 541 23.77 4.06 35.77
N VAL A 542 23.60 2.95 35.05
CA VAL A 542 22.78 1.81 35.45
C VAL A 542 23.21 0.59 34.65
N LYS A 543 23.14 -0.59 35.25
CA LYS A 543 23.42 -1.85 34.56
C LYS A 543 22.31 -2.87 34.80
N GLU A 544 22.08 -3.70 33.80
CA GLU A 544 21.12 -4.79 33.85
C GLU A 544 21.79 -6.08 33.36
N LEU A 545 21.42 -7.21 33.97
CA LEU A 545 21.95 -8.52 33.63
C LEU A 545 20.82 -9.42 33.15
N SER A 546 21.11 -10.20 32.12
CA SER A 546 20.24 -11.26 31.61
C SER A 546 21.03 -12.55 31.50
N GLN A 547 20.37 -13.70 31.73
CA GLN A 547 21.01 -15.01 31.68
C GLN A 547 20.22 -15.93 30.76
N ALA A 548 20.91 -16.63 29.86
CA ALA A 548 20.31 -17.59 28.96
C ALA A 548 21.21 -18.82 28.80
N ARG A 549 20.61 -19.96 28.47
CA ARG A 549 21.37 -21.18 28.17
C ARG A 549 21.75 -21.19 26.70
N VAL A 550 23.04 -21.29 26.42
CA VAL A 550 23.62 -21.33 25.08
C VAL A 550 23.89 -22.78 24.69
N THR A 551 23.17 -23.24 23.67
CA THR A 551 23.30 -24.57 23.08
C THR A 551 23.58 -24.43 21.59
N ASN A 552 24.56 -25.17 21.07
CA ASN A 552 24.93 -25.13 19.66
C ASN A 552 23.71 -25.35 18.73
N GLY A 553 23.60 -24.56 17.66
CA GLY A 553 22.55 -24.63 16.66
C GLY A 553 21.20 -24.10 17.12
N LYS A 554 21.13 -23.38 18.25
CA LYS A 554 19.90 -22.73 18.73
C LYS A 554 20.07 -21.22 18.82
N PRO A 555 19.03 -20.44 18.45
CA PRO A 555 19.00 -19.01 18.74
C PRO A 555 18.96 -18.78 20.24
N VAL A 556 19.67 -17.75 20.68
CA VAL A 556 19.75 -17.34 22.08
C VAL A 556 19.27 -15.91 22.20
N LEU A 557 18.39 -15.66 23.16
CA LEU A 557 17.86 -14.34 23.48
C LEU A 557 18.20 -14.00 24.94
N PHE A 558 18.80 -12.83 25.13
CA PHE A 558 19.04 -12.20 26.42
C PHE A 558 18.09 -11.01 26.54
N ASP A 559 16.94 -11.24 27.16
CA ASP A 559 15.92 -10.22 27.39
C ASP A 559 16.21 -9.44 28.69
N PHE A 560 16.18 -8.11 28.63
CA PHE A 560 16.39 -7.20 29.76
C PHE A 560 15.05 -6.69 30.27
N THR A 561 14.36 -7.57 31.00
CA THR A 561 12.95 -7.38 31.39
C THR A 561 12.71 -6.25 32.40
N LYS A 562 13.73 -5.83 33.15
CA LYS A 562 13.61 -4.69 34.09
C LYS A 562 13.63 -3.35 33.36
N ASN A 563 13.96 -3.34 32.07
CA ASN A 563 13.91 -2.16 31.23
C ASN A 563 14.76 -0.98 31.75
N ALA A 564 15.79 -1.29 32.54
CA ALA A 564 16.56 -0.30 33.30
C ALA A 564 17.57 0.46 32.44
N THR A 565 17.97 -0.11 31.30
CA THR A 565 18.91 0.49 30.34
C THR A 565 18.21 0.85 29.02
N CYS A 566 18.91 1.53 28.12
CA CYS A 566 18.47 1.75 26.75
C CYS A 566 18.49 0.47 25.89
N VAL A 567 19.01 -0.66 26.38
CA VAL A 567 19.01 -1.94 25.67
C VAL A 567 17.81 -2.76 26.11
N ALA A 568 17.01 -3.22 25.16
CA ALA A 568 15.84 -4.06 25.41
C ALA A 568 16.22 -5.55 25.38
N TYR A 569 16.97 -5.98 24.37
CA TYR A 569 17.49 -7.35 24.30
C TYR A 569 18.74 -7.45 23.42
N VAL A 570 19.44 -8.58 23.57
CA VAL A 570 20.49 -9.02 22.66
C VAL A 570 20.18 -10.45 22.22
N SER A 571 20.38 -10.76 20.94
CA SER A 571 20.24 -12.12 20.42
C SER A 571 21.37 -12.52 19.47
N PHE A 572 21.58 -13.82 19.32
CA PHE A 572 22.47 -14.42 18.33
C PHE A 572 22.16 -15.90 18.14
N ASP A 573 22.63 -16.49 17.05
CA ASP A 573 22.63 -17.94 16.82
C ASP A 573 23.94 -18.54 17.35
N ALA A 574 23.83 -19.56 18.21
CA ALA A 574 24.99 -20.15 18.87
C ALA A 574 25.70 -21.18 17.98
N LYS A 575 26.99 -20.98 17.70
CA LYS A 575 27.86 -21.97 17.02
C LYS A 575 28.54 -22.95 17.98
N LYS A 576 28.43 -22.71 19.29
CA LYS A 576 29.04 -23.56 20.32
C LYS A 576 28.16 -23.61 21.58
N THR A 577 28.03 -24.80 22.16
CA THR A 577 27.38 -24.98 23.47
C THR A 577 28.28 -24.40 24.56
N ALA A 578 27.73 -23.50 25.37
CA ALA A 578 28.45 -22.83 26.46
C ALA A 578 27.70 -22.85 27.80
N GLY A 579 26.56 -23.55 27.86
CA GLY A 579 25.78 -23.67 29.09
C GLY A 579 25.14 -22.33 29.47
N LYS A 580 25.05 -22.04 30.77
CA LYS A 580 24.44 -20.79 31.24
C LYS A 580 25.41 -19.62 31.05
N ILE A 581 25.08 -18.69 30.16
CA ILE A 581 25.83 -17.47 29.91
C ILE A 581 25.10 -16.29 30.54
N THR A 582 25.87 -15.29 30.98
CA THR A 582 25.35 -14.01 31.48
C THR A 582 25.73 -12.91 30.51
N THR A 583 24.77 -12.05 30.20
CA THR A 583 24.98 -10.83 29.41
C THR A 583 24.70 -9.62 30.28
N ILE A 584 25.54 -8.59 30.16
CA ILE A 584 25.44 -7.34 30.92
C ILE A 584 25.28 -6.19 29.93
N ALA A 585 24.24 -5.38 30.12
CA ALA A 585 24.08 -4.08 29.48
C ALA A 585 24.39 -2.98 30.49
N GLU A 586 25.30 -2.07 30.14
CA GLU A 586 25.70 -0.96 31.00
C GLU A 586 25.43 0.36 30.28
N GLN A 587 24.45 1.13 30.76
CA GLN A 587 24.22 2.48 30.28
C GLN A 587 25.15 3.45 31.01
N LEU A 588 25.78 4.35 30.28
CA LEU A 588 26.81 5.24 30.82
C LEU A 588 26.28 6.67 31.01
N LYS A 589 26.90 7.40 31.95
CA LYS A 589 26.61 8.82 32.19
C LYS A 589 27.27 9.70 31.13
N ALA A 590 28.44 9.30 30.65
CA ALA A 590 29.19 9.96 29.60
C ALA A 590 29.86 8.91 28.68
N LYS A 591 30.58 9.37 27.65
CA LYS A 591 31.38 8.51 26.78
C LYS A 591 32.28 7.58 27.62
N SER A 592 32.39 6.32 27.21
CA SER A 592 33.29 5.36 27.86
C SER A 592 34.72 5.90 27.94
N THR A 593 35.42 5.64 29.05
CA THR A 593 36.85 5.99 29.18
C THR A 593 37.75 5.15 28.29
N LEU A 594 37.19 4.14 27.62
CA LEU A 594 37.91 3.14 26.81
C LEU A 594 37.83 3.42 25.30
N VAL A 595 37.17 4.53 24.89
CA VAL A 595 36.92 4.86 23.48
C VAL A 595 37.32 6.29 23.11
N SER A 596 37.72 6.49 21.85
CA SER A 596 37.97 7.84 21.30
C SER A 596 36.65 8.62 21.13
N VAL A 597 36.75 9.95 20.96
CA VAL A 597 35.58 10.80 20.72
C VAL A 597 34.87 10.36 19.44
N LEU A 598 33.53 10.44 19.45
CA LEU A 598 32.70 10.21 18.27
C LEU A 598 32.41 11.57 17.64
N ASP A 599 32.92 11.81 16.43
CA ASP A 599 32.93 13.15 15.81
C ASP A 599 31.67 13.46 14.97
N SER A 600 30.59 12.70 15.12
CA SER A 600 29.39 12.83 14.27
C SER A 600 28.09 12.50 14.98
N GLY A 601 27.10 13.38 14.81
CA GLY A 601 25.73 13.23 15.32
C GLY A 601 25.54 13.70 16.77
N GLU A 602 24.30 14.06 17.11
CA GLU A 602 23.89 14.28 18.50
C GLU A 602 23.77 12.92 19.19
N VAL A 603 24.41 12.75 20.34
CA VAL A 603 24.42 11.49 21.08
C VAL A 603 23.25 11.42 22.06
N TYR A 604 22.46 10.36 21.97
CA TYR A 604 21.40 10.06 22.94
C TYR A 604 21.96 9.37 24.19
N LYS A 605 22.59 8.19 24.00
CA LYS A 605 23.16 7.38 25.08
C LYS A 605 24.42 6.65 24.61
N TYR A 606 25.37 6.53 25.53
CA TYR A 606 26.47 5.57 25.45
C TYR A 606 26.12 4.34 26.28
N PHE A 607 26.46 3.15 25.78
CA PHE A 607 26.29 1.91 26.52
C PHE A 607 27.31 0.84 26.11
N ASN A 608 27.60 -0.09 27.02
CA ASN A 608 28.49 -1.22 26.79
C ASN A 608 27.71 -2.54 26.87
N LEU A 609 28.09 -3.52 26.05
CA LEU A 609 27.51 -4.86 26.07
C LEU A 609 28.59 -5.92 26.27
N TRP A 610 28.42 -6.72 27.33
CA TRP A 610 29.30 -7.83 27.69
C TRP A 610 28.52 -9.14 27.62
N VAL A 611 28.79 -9.96 26.60
CA VAL A 611 28.10 -11.25 26.39
C VAL A 611 29.05 -12.38 26.77
N GLY A 612 28.80 -13.00 27.92
CA GLY A 612 29.64 -14.06 28.47
C GLY A 612 31.02 -13.58 28.91
N ASN A 613 31.93 -14.55 29.11
CA ASN A 613 33.31 -14.24 29.49
C ASN A 613 34.07 -13.61 28.31
N SER A 614 35.13 -12.84 28.62
CA SER A 614 35.94 -12.18 27.59
C SER A 614 36.38 -13.17 26.49
N GLY A 615 36.20 -12.77 25.23
CA GLY A 615 36.48 -13.60 24.05
C GLY A 615 35.37 -14.61 23.67
N PHE A 616 34.26 -14.67 24.42
CA PHE A 616 33.15 -15.55 24.08
C PHE A 616 32.42 -15.10 22.81
N ALA A 617 31.87 -13.89 22.78
CA ALA A 617 31.04 -13.41 21.68
C ALA A 617 31.86 -12.96 20.45
N THR A 618 32.48 -13.93 19.79
CA THR A 618 33.26 -13.79 18.55
C THR A 618 32.60 -14.62 17.45
N GLU A 619 32.90 -14.33 16.18
CA GLU A 619 32.36 -15.04 15.00
C GLU A 619 32.60 -16.57 15.02
N LYS A 620 33.57 -17.03 15.82
CA LYS A 620 33.83 -18.46 16.07
C LYS A 620 32.74 -19.14 16.89
N ASN A 621 32.10 -18.41 17.80
CA ASN A 621 31.17 -18.96 18.79
C ASN A 621 29.72 -18.52 18.54
N ILE A 622 29.49 -17.44 17.80
CA ILE A 622 28.15 -16.89 17.51
C ILE A 622 28.04 -16.46 16.04
N GLU A 623 26.81 -16.41 15.53
CA GLU A 623 26.45 -15.76 14.27
C GLU A 623 25.14 -14.96 14.39
N ASN A 624 24.87 -14.12 13.41
CA ASN A 624 23.70 -13.22 13.35
C ASN A 624 23.45 -12.42 14.65
N PRO A 625 24.45 -11.67 15.19
CA PRO A 625 24.25 -10.96 16.45
C PRO A 625 23.38 -9.73 16.23
N VAL A 626 22.36 -9.54 17.07
CA VAL A 626 21.42 -8.43 17.01
C VAL A 626 21.35 -7.72 18.36
N VAL A 627 21.32 -6.40 18.32
CA VAL A 627 21.03 -5.54 19.47
C VAL A 627 19.70 -4.84 19.24
N CYS A 628 18.79 -4.93 20.22
CA CYS A 628 17.60 -4.10 20.27
C CYS A 628 17.75 -3.02 21.35
N PHE A 629 17.58 -1.77 20.96
CA PHE A 629 17.71 -0.61 21.84
C PHE A 629 16.51 0.33 21.69
N LYS A 630 16.29 1.18 22.69
CA LYS A 630 15.15 2.11 22.75
C LYS A 630 15.60 3.56 22.92
N VAL A 631 14.90 4.47 22.24
CA VAL A 631 15.17 5.92 22.23
C VAL A 631 13.92 6.65 22.71
N GLU A 632 14.06 7.57 23.67
CA GLU A 632 12.93 8.37 24.15
C GLU A 632 12.44 9.33 23.08
N LYS A 633 11.12 9.35 22.84
CA LYS A 633 10.49 10.27 21.89
C LYS A 633 10.73 11.74 22.28
N SER A 634 10.82 12.04 23.58
CA SER A 634 11.15 13.39 24.08
C SER A 634 12.53 13.86 23.64
N TRP A 635 13.55 12.98 23.59
CA TRP A 635 14.88 13.37 23.12
C TRP A 635 14.86 13.81 21.65
N LEU A 636 14.08 13.13 20.80
CA LEU A 636 13.93 13.53 19.40
C LEU A 636 13.28 14.91 19.29
N GLN A 637 12.27 15.19 20.10
CA GLN A 637 11.58 16.49 20.12
C GLN A 637 12.50 17.61 20.64
N ASP A 638 13.14 17.39 21.79
CA ASP A 638 14.00 18.36 22.47
C ASP A 638 15.22 18.73 21.62
N LYS A 639 15.83 17.74 20.96
CA LYS A 639 17.02 17.91 20.12
C LYS A 639 16.71 18.06 18.64
N LYS A 640 15.43 18.07 18.26
CA LYS A 640 14.93 18.18 16.88
C LYS A 640 15.57 17.16 15.95
N ILE A 641 15.71 15.93 16.43
CA ILE A 641 16.35 14.84 15.71
C ILE A 641 15.39 14.29 14.68
N ASP A 642 15.86 14.14 13.45
CA ASP A 642 15.15 13.37 12.44
C ASP A 642 15.13 11.90 12.86
N GLN A 643 13.95 11.33 13.09
CA GLN A 643 13.80 9.92 13.46
C GLN A 643 14.50 8.98 12.47
N SER A 644 14.49 9.31 11.18
CA SER A 644 15.13 8.49 10.13
C SER A 644 16.66 8.52 10.19
N SER A 645 17.23 9.51 10.87
CA SER A 645 18.68 9.67 11.05
C SER A 645 19.25 8.89 12.24
N ILE A 646 18.41 8.23 13.03
CA ILE A 646 18.83 7.44 14.18
C ILE A 646 19.70 6.28 13.71
N THR A 647 20.86 6.12 14.35
CA THR A 647 21.83 5.08 14.03
C THR A 647 22.50 4.55 15.29
N LEU A 648 23.03 3.33 15.19
CA LEU A 648 23.81 2.70 16.26
C LEU A 648 25.28 2.67 15.86
N ASN A 649 26.15 3.33 16.61
CA ASN A 649 27.59 3.30 16.35
C ASN A 649 28.24 2.27 17.27
N ARG A 650 29.08 1.41 16.71
CA ARG A 650 29.90 0.44 17.44
C ARG A 650 31.36 0.85 17.41
N TYR A 651 32.01 0.84 18.56
CA TYR A 651 33.45 1.02 18.66
C TYR A 651 34.17 -0.32 18.74
N ASN A 652 35.13 -0.54 17.86
CA ASN A 652 35.98 -1.73 17.82
C ASN A 652 37.32 -1.38 17.15
N ASP A 653 38.41 -2.02 17.56
CA ASP A 653 39.74 -1.78 16.97
C ASP A 653 40.14 -0.31 16.85
N LYS A 654 39.85 0.45 17.92
CA LYS A 654 40.10 1.89 18.05
C LYS A 654 39.34 2.79 17.06
N LYS A 655 38.28 2.28 16.43
CA LYS A 655 37.48 3.02 15.43
C LYS A 655 35.99 2.88 15.70
N TRP A 656 35.23 3.95 15.42
CA TRP A 656 33.78 3.94 15.37
C TRP A 656 33.30 3.51 13.98
N SER A 657 32.33 2.59 13.96
CA SER A 657 31.62 2.15 12.76
C SER A 657 30.13 2.31 12.98
N GLN A 658 29.45 2.99 12.06
CA GLN A 658 28.00 3.16 12.09
C GLN A 658 27.31 1.89 11.58
N LEU A 659 26.30 1.43 12.30
CA LEU A 659 25.47 0.28 11.96
C LEU A 659 24.07 0.77 11.55
N PRO A 660 23.52 0.27 10.43
CA PRO A 660 22.15 0.56 10.05
C PRO A 660 21.17 -0.02 11.08
N VAL A 661 20.06 0.68 11.31
CA VAL A 661 19.04 0.28 12.28
C VAL A 661 17.69 0.13 11.58
N LYS A 662 16.84 -0.74 12.09
CA LYS A 662 15.45 -0.92 11.65
C LYS A 662 14.53 -0.58 12.82
N LEU A 663 13.54 0.28 12.60
CA LEU A 663 12.50 0.53 13.60
C LEU A 663 11.68 -0.76 13.78
N LEU A 664 11.65 -1.29 15.00
CA LEU A 664 10.96 -2.54 15.34
C LEU A 664 9.52 -2.27 15.79
N LYS A 665 9.35 -1.31 16.71
CA LYS A 665 8.06 -0.91 17.28
C LYS A 665 8.21 0.42 18.00
N GLU A 666 7.09 0.99 18.43
CA GLU A 666 7.08 2.13 19.33
C GLU A 666 6.00 1.97 20.39
N ASP A 667 6.21 2.60 21.54
CA ASP A 667 5.19 2.78 22.56
C ASP A 667 4.97 4.29 22.82
N SER A 668 4.21 4.61 23.87
CA SER A 668 3.91 6.00 24.24
C SER A 668 5.16 6.81 24.64
N LYS A 669 6.25 6.16 25.04
CA LYS A 669 7.47 6.81 25.55
C LYS A 669 8.70 6.60 24.67
N TYR A 670 8.85 5.44 24.06
CA TYR A 670 10.07 5.04 23.34
C TYR A 670 9.82 4.55 21.91
N LEU A 671 10.80 4.78 21.05
CA LEU A 671 11.00 4.09 19.78
C LEU A 671 11.98 2.93 20.00
N TYR A 672 11.70 1.74 19.49
CA TYR A 672 12.57 0.56 19.60
C TYR A 672 13.19 0.24 18.25
N PHE A 673 14.50 0.08 18.20
CA PHE A 673 15.28 -0.19 17.00
C PHE A 673 16.09 -1.47 17.15
N THR A 674 16.27 -2.20 16.05
CA THR A 674 17.19 -3.33 15.95
C THR A 674 18.36 -3.01 15.02
N ALA A 675 19.55 -3.49 15.37
CA ALA A 675 20.73 -3.45 14.51
C ALA A 675 21.45 -4.81 14.55
N GLU A 676 21.78 -5.32 13.38
CA GLU A 676 22.77 -6.40 13.24
C GLU A 676 24.15 -5.83 13.54
N THR A 677 24.94 -6.56 14.32
CA THR A 677 26.27 -6.11 14.76
C THR A 677 27.30 -7.21 14.56
N PRO A 678 28.52 -6.89 14.08
CA PRO A 678 29.62 -7.87 14.00
C PRO A 678 30.09 -8.41 15.36
N GLY A 679 29.68 -7.78 16.46
CA GLY A 679 29.98 -8.24 17.81
C GLY A 679 29.53 -7.26 18.88
N PHE A 680 29.81 -7.55 20.14
CA PHE A 680 29.43 -6.72 21.28
C PHE A 680 30.65 -6.02 21.86
N SER A 681 30.53 -4.71 22.09
CA SER A 681 31.59 -3.85 22.62
C SER A 681 30.99 -2.58 23.22
N PHE A 682 31.50 -1.41 22.84
CA PHE A 682 31.04 -0.09 23.26
C PHE A 682 30.18 0.51 22.14
N PHE A 683 29.07 1.13 22.52
CA PHE A 683 28.09 1.65 21.58
C PHE A 683 27.67 3.07 21.91
N ALA A 684 27.23 3.79 20.87
CA ALA A 684 26.60 5.10 20.99
C ALA A 684 25.38 5.19 20.05
N ILE A 685 24.24 5.59 20.61
CA ILE A 685 23.04 5.89 19.83
C ILE A 685 23.12 7.36 19.42
N THR A 686 23.02 7.65 18.12
CA THR A 686 23.11 9.01 17.59
C THR A 686 21.98 9.33 16.62
N GLY A 687 21.69 10.62 16.47
CA GLY A 687 20.82 11.15 15.41
C GLY A 687 21.29 12.53 14.95
N LYS A 688 20.77 12.99 13.80
CA LYS A 688 21.05 14.31 13.24
C LYS A 688 19.87 15.24 13.49
N ALA A 689 20.16 16.46 13.91
CA ALA A 689 19.14 17.49 14.03
C ALA A 689 18.69 17.94 12.63
N VAL A 690 17.39 18.22 12.46
CA VAL A 690 16.85 18.81 11.24
C VAL A 690 17.33 20.27 11.18
N GLU A 691 18.29 20.56 10.29
CA GLU A 691 18.70 21.94 10.04
C GLU A 691 17.54 22.73 9.42
N LYS A 692 17.20 23.87 10.02
CA LYS A 692 16.35 24.87 9.34
C LYS A 692 17.16 25.42 8.18
N VAL A 693 16.72 25.14 6.95
CA VAL A 693 17.18 25.89 5.78
C VAL A 693 16.79 27.35 6.01
N ALA A 694 17.78 28.19 6.26
CA ALA A 694 17.60 29.63 6.29
C ALA A 694 17.28 30.09 4.86
N GLU A 695 16.21 30.88 4.72
CA GLU A 695 15.87 31.58 3.48
C GLU A 695 17.09 32.36 2.98
N ALA A 696 17.67 31.93 1.86
CA ALA A 696 18.66 32.70 1.15
C ALA A 696 17.95 33.88 0.47
N LYS A 697 18.24 35.09 0.96
CA LYS A 697 18.07 36.34 0.22
C LYS A 697 18.81 36.26 -1.12
N PRO A 698 18.35 36.95 -2.18
CA PRO A 698 19.04 36.97 -3.46
C PRO A 698 20.41 37.64 -3.30
N SER A 699 21.48 36.93 -3.68
CA SER A 699 22.79 37.53 -3.86
C SER A 699 22.85 38.25 -5.20
N THR A 700 22.88 39.58 -5.14
CA THR A 700 23.43 40.43 -6.20
C THR A 700 24.87 39.99 -6.47
N ASP A 701 25.16 39.63 -7.72
CA ASP A 701 26.52 39.64 -8.22
C ASP A 701 26.62 40.51 -9.47
N THR A 702 27.79 41.13 -9.56
CA THR A 702 27.99 42.46 -10.14
C THR A 702 28.64 42.30 -11.50
N SER A 703 28.05 42.87 -12.55
CA SER A 703 28.81 43.26 -13.75
C SER A 703 28.49 44.71 -14.09
N LYS A 704 29.56 45.50 -14.21
CA LYS A 704 29.55 46.95 -14.51
C LYS A 704 29.67 47.18 -16.01
N LEU A 705 29.31 48.42 -16.38
CA LEU A 705 29.35 49.16 -17.66
C LEU A 705 27.94 49.27 -18.26
N ASP A 706 27.30 50.42 -18.45
CA ASP A 706 27.81 51.79 -18.65
C ASP A 706 26.84 52.89 -18.16
N GLN A 707 27.40 54.09 -18.04
CA GLN A 707 26.81 55.36 -17.62
C GLN A 707 25.60 55.80 -18.49
N ASN A 708 24.57 56.42 -17.91
CA ASN A 708 24.40 57.89 -17.82
C ASN A 708 22.97 58.32 -17.42
N SER A 709 22.90 59.49 -16.78
CA SER A 709 21.80 60.47 -16.63
C SER A 709 20.57 60.23 -15.72
N THR A 710 20.63 60.89 -14.55
CA THR A 710 19.80 62.02 -14.06
C THR A 710 18.28 61.93 -13.82
N ALA A 711 17.89 62.49 -12.65
CA ALA A 711 16.62 63.12 -12.21
C ALA A 711 15.48 62.19 -11.76
N SER A 712 15.18 62.19 -10.44
CA SER A 712 14.06 62.90 -9.74
C SER A 712 12.71 62.22 -10.02
N GLU A 713 11.75 62.07 -9.10
CA GLU A 713 11.35 62.84 -7.93
C GLU A 713 10.19 62.07 -7.25
N THR A 714 10.01 62.27 -5.93
CA THR A 714 8.73 62.21 -5.14
C THR A 714 7.90 60.90 -5.10
N GLU A 715 7.74 60.30 -3.92
CA GLU A 715 6.60 60.50 -2.97
C GLU A 715 5.24 60.15 -3.62
N THR A 716 4.41 59.26 -3.07
CA THR A 716 3.68 59.51 -1.83
C THR A 716 3.08 58.23 -1.26
N GLU A 717 3.02 58.16 0.07
CA GLU A 717 2.26 57.24 0.89
C GLU A 717 0.74 57.33 0.65
N GLN A 718 0.03 56.22 0.87
CA GLN A 718 -1.24 56.26 1.61
C GLN A 718 -1.52 54.90 2.31
N LYS A 719 -1.31 54.88 3.63
CA LYS A 719 -2.17 54.19 4.61
C LYS A 719 -3.55 54.89 4.58
N THR A 720 -4.69 54.32 4.95
CA THR A 720 -5.14 53.44 6.05
C THR A 720 -6.55 52.98 5.59
N GLU A 721 -7.24 51.96 6.09
CA GLU A 721 -7.72 51.76 7.46
C GLU A 721 -8.56 50.48 7.52
N GLN A 722 -8.55 49.85 8.70
CA GLN A 722 -9.37 48.71 9.09
C GLN A 722 -10.82 49.16 9.37
N GLU A 723 -11.79 48.25 9.25
CA GLU A 723 -12.76 48.07 10.33
C GLU A 723 -13.41 46.68 10.32
N GLU A 724 -13.69 46.20 11.54
CA GLU A 724 -14.13 44.86 11.92
C GLU A 724 -15.64 44.63 11.75
N GLY A 725 -15.99 43.36 11.53
CA GLY A 725 -16.91 42.65 12.42
C GLY A 725 -18.40 42.57 12.01
N LYS A 726 -18.84 41.34 11.67
CA LYS A 726 -19.87 40.63 12.47
C LYS A 726 -20.17 39.22 11.97
N ASN A 727 -20.21 38.32 12.95
CA ASN A 727 -20.67 36.94 12.91
C ASN A 727 -22.00 36.73 12.16
N LYS A 728 -22.06 35.67 11.35
CA LYS A 728 -23.24 34.81 11.21
C LYS A 728 -22.84 33.37 10.92
N THR A 729 -23.05 32.54 11.93
CA THR A 729 -23.15 31.08 11.86
C THR A 729 -24.36 30.70 11.02
N THR A 730 -24.17 29.89 9.97
CA THR A 730 -25.24 29.11 9.36
C THR A 730 -24.76 27.68 9.13
N SER A 731 -25.56 26.78 9.70
CA SER A 731 -25.44 25.34 9.76
C SER A 731 -25.43 24.65 8.39
N ILE A 732 -24.67 23.56 8.34
CA ILE A 732 -24.67 22.51 7.33
C ILE A 732 -26.03 21.81 7.27
N PRO A 733 -26.64 21.56 6.10
CA PRO A 733 -27.69 20.56 5.94
C PRO A 733 -27.07 19.19 5.65
N GLY A 734 -27.45 18.21 6.47
CA GLY A 734 -27.05 16.82 6.35
C GLY A 734 -27.81 16.01 5.31
N PHE A 735 -27.27 14.81 5.12
CA PHE A 735 -27.89 13.60 4.60
C PHE A 735 -29.25 13.33 5.25
N GLU A 736 -30.27 12.98 4.46
CA GLU A 736 -31.26 11.91 4.72
C GLU A 736 -32.31 11.90 3.59
N ALA A 737 -32.05 11.11 2.55
CA ALA A 737 -33.01 10.86 1.47
C ALA A 737 -33.04 9.37 1.13
N LEU A 738 -33.67 8.56 1.97
CA LEU A 738 -33.95 7.16 1.65
C LEU A 738 -35.12 6.58 2.44
N TYR A 739 -36.27 7.27 2.55
CA TYR A 739 -37.51 6.66 3.08
C TYR A 739 -38.82 7.36 2.66
N VAL A 740 -38.94 7.89 1.42
CA VAL A 740 -40.17 8.61 0.98
C VAL A 740 -40.90 7.97 -0.22
N VAL A 741 -40.32 6.97 -0.91
CA VAL A 741 -40.98 6.39 -2.10
C VAL A 741 -41.98 5.28 -1.76
N ALA A 742 -41.96 4.70 -0.56
CA ALA A 742 -42.89 3.63 -0.16
C ALA A 742 -44.24 4.11 0.42
N CYS A 743 -44.38 5.37 0.82
CA CYS A 743 -45.62 5.89 1.42
C CYS A 743 -46.58 6.58 0.42
N LEU A 744 -46.13 6.91 -0.79
CA LEU A 744 -46.98 7.56 -1.79
C LEU A 744 -47.81 6.59 -2.66
N VAL A 745 -47.47 5.30 -2.68
CA VAL A 745 -48.24 4.27 -3.43
C VAL A 745 -49.41 3.71 -2.61
N MET A 746 -49.33 3.69 -1.27
CA MET A 746 -50.45 3.25 -0.42
C MET A 746 -51.52 4.33 -0.18
N VAL A 747 -51.19 5.62 -0.33
CA VAL A 747 -52.17 6.71 -0.27
C VAL A 747 -52.95 6.86 -1.59
N PHE A 748 -52.35 6.45 -2.73
CA PHE A 748 -53.03 6.49 -4.03
C PHE A 748 -54.01 5.32 -4.27
N LEU A 749 -53.83 4.18 -3.59
CA LEU A 749 -54.73 3.02 -3.69
C LEU A 749 -55.84 2.95 -2.63
N HIS A 750 -55.92 3.92 -1.70
CA HIS A 750 -57.02 4.01 -0.72
C HIS A 750 -58.06 5.11 -1.02
N ARG A 751 -57.99 5.75 -2.20
CA ARG A 751 -58.94 6.81 -2.62
C ARG A 751 -59.73 6.53 -3.91
N ARG A 752 -59.84 5.27 -4.34
CA ARG A 752 -60.85 4.83 -5.34
C ARG A 752 -61.48 3.50 -4.92
N LYS A 753 -62.55 3.60 -4.13
CA LYS A 753 -63.76 2.82 -4.42
C LYS A 753 -64.47 3.47 -5.60
#